data_AF-A0A6A6G6J3-F1
#
_entry.id   AF-A0A6A6G6J3-F1
#
_cell.length_a   1.000
_cell.length_b   1.000
_cell.length_c   1.000
_cell.angle_alpha   90.00
_cell.angle_beta   90.00
_cell.angle_gamma   90.00
#
_symmetry.space_group_name_H-M   'P 1'
#
loop_
_entity.id
_entity.type
_entity.pdbx_description
1 polymer ?
#
loop_
_entity_poly.entity_id
_entity_poly.type
_entity_poly.pdbx_seq_one_letter_code
_entity_poly.pdbx_strand_id
1 'polypeptide(L)'
;MARLPKRLLICIVVVCLIAASRGAPQASPPPPAATSPSVGQASGAIAKNIVAGSNNPVAQALAALVSDAATLAKVLASAWTWVGFALIKLFTPELAYSYGKSPPVYPTPQGTGDDGGWADAYSQAKALVAQMTNVEKANITFGVSQTRGCSGFTGSVPRLGFPGMCLNDAESGVRTGKLVSGYPAQLHVGASWNRELAGDRAVAIGKEFKKKGINVLLGPVVGPLGRVAKGGRNWEGFTNDPYLAGALVEPTVVGMQQSVIACVKHFIVNEQETNRNPFLQGFIPGFANESVSSNLDDRTMHEAYLWPFYDALRAEAGSIMCSYNKINGSYGCANSKTLNGLLKTELGFEGFVVSDWYAEHSGVAPRNSGMDMVMPSSQFLNPDSLAGAVANGSIAATRLDDMATRVLAAWYRFARLNAPGQELYADVDARDPADETIRFQSAVEGHVLVKNVNNALPLKKPAVLNLFGYDAVGGSNTSGLDSTLYNFGQSNTRSYTDGRPFTGLQALLLFASVLPAGSAGPEVALQGTMITGGGSGAITPTLSFSPYDAFRIQAVQDGTILNTDFTSQNPSVKSPNGPCIVFINSASSEAYDRVTLADTYSDTLVTNVANKCRNTIVVIHNAGIRVVDRWINHPNITAVIYGHLPGQDSGLALTEIMYGRQSPSGRLPYTVAKTEADYGSLLNPSFADPNNLLYSQSDFTEGLYIDYKSFIQRGVAPRFAFGFGLTYTTFTYSSLTTSISSGANTSPLPPDRVSPTTPAPQGGLASLYDIIATVSVTIANSGTVAAAEVAQLYINIPNSGLPKALRGFDKQLLQPGEAKVFTFPLRRRDLSIWDTRQQQWVLQAGRYGVVVGGSVEDVRAEGTITI
;
A
#
# COMPACT_ATOMS: atom_id res chain seq x y z
N MET A 1 21.37 -12.80 -28.52
CA MET A 1 21.52 -14.27 -28.40
C MET A 1 23.01 -14.61 -28.38
N ALA A 2 23.63 -14.78 -27.21
CA ALA A 2 25.03 -15.19 -27.12
C ALA A 2 25.35 -15.91 -25.80
N ARG A 3 25.85 -17.14 -25.95
CA ARG A 3 26.73 -17.91 -25.05
C ARG A 3 26.14 -18.37 -23.71
N LEU A 4 25.42 -19.48 -23.78
CA LEU A 4 25.37 -20.46 -22.69
C LEU A 4 26.82 -20.86 -22.33
N PRO A 5 27.25 -20.81 -21.05
CA PRO A 5 28.61 -21.20 -20.67
C PRO A 5 28.83 -22.69 -20.97
N LYS A 6 29.92 -23.03 -21.67
CA LYS A 6 30.30 -24.40 -22.06
C LYS A 6 30.23 -25.42 -20.91
N ARG A 7 30.37 -24.97 -19.65
CA ARG A 7 30.25 -25.79 -18.44
C ARG A 7 28.82 -26.29 -18.18
N LEU A 8 27.80 -25.51 -18.53
CA LEU A 8 26.39 -25.88 -18.36
C LEU A 8 25.96 -26.93 -19.39
N LEU A 9 26.45 -26.83 -20.62
CA LEU A 9 26.18 -27.82 -21.68
C LEU A 9 26.77 -29.20 -21.34
N ILE A 10 27.97 -29.22 -20.72
CA ILE A 10 28.61 -30.46 -20.27
C ILE A 10 27.83 -31.11 -19.13
N CYS A 11 27.32 -30.32 -18.17
CA CYS A 11 26.47 -30.84 -17.10
C CYS A 11 25.16 -31.45 -17.63
N ILE A 12 24.50 -30.80 -18.60
CA ILE A 12 23.24 -31.29 -19.18
C ILE A 12 23.44 -32.61 -19.93
N VAL A 13 24.53 -32.74 -20.71
CA VAL A 13 24.84 -33.97 -21.46
C VAL A 13 25.13 -35.15 -20.51
N VAL A 14 25.83 -34.90 -19.40
CA VAL A 14 26.12 -35.94 -18.39
C VAL A 14 24.84 -36.38 -17.67
N VAL A 15 23.93 -35.45 -17.33
CA VAL A 15 22.65 -35.77 -16.68
C VAL A 15 21.72 -36.55 -17.61
N CYS A 16 21.65 -36.20 -18.90
CA CYS A 16 20.84 -36.92 -19.88
C CYS A 16 21.35 -38.35 -20.15
N LEU A 17 22.67 -38.57 -20.14
CA LEU A 17 23.27 -39.90 -20.30
C LEU A 17 23.02 -40.80 -19.06
N ILE A 18 22.98 -40.22 -17.87
CA ILE A 18 22.63 -40.95 -16.64
C ILE A 18 21.15 -41.32 -16.63
N ALA A 19 20.26 -40.43 -17.07
CA ALA A 19 18.82 -40.70 -17.16
C ALA A 19 18.47 -41.78 -18.20
N ALA A 20 19.19 -41.83 -19.33
CA ALA A 20 18.99 -42.85 -20.37
C ALA A 20 19.45 -44.27 -19.98
N SER A 21 20.21 -44.42 -18.89
CA SER A 21 20.74 -45.71 -18.42
C SER A 21 19.82 -46.47 -17.45
N ARG A 22 18.67 -45.89 -17.05
CA ARG A 22 17.74 -46.50 -16.08
C ARG A 22 16.44 -46.93 -16.77
N GLY A 23 16.35 -48.21 -17.13
CA GLY A 23 15.13 -48.87 -17.63
C GLY A 23 14.07 -49.11 -16.55
N ALA A 24 12.83 -49.34 -17.00
CA ALA A 24 11.56 -49.42 -16.25
C ALA A 24 11.46 -50.54 -15.17
N PRO A 25 10.50 -50.45 -14.21
CA PRO A 25 10.47 -51.29 -13.00
C PRO A 25 9.65 -52.59 -13.13
N GLN A 26 10.11 -53.68 -12.50
CA GLN A 26 9.32 -54.86 -12.13
C GLN A 26 9.48 -55.19 -10.63
N ALA A 27 8.49 -55.89 -10.07
CA ALA A 27 8.14 -55.98 -8.65
C ALA A 27 8.96 -56.98 -7.79
N SER A 28 9.32 -56.52 -6.56
CA SER A 28 9.60 -57.16 -5.21
C SER A 28 10.45 -58.46 -5.08
N PRO A 29 11.17 -58.78 -3.96
CA PRO A 29 11.13 -58.29 -2.55
C PRO A 29 12.55 -57.97 -1.91
N PRO A 30 12.75 -57.72 -0.58
CA PRO A 30 13.93 -57.01 -0.02
C PRO A 30 15.02 -57.94 0.61
N PRO A 31 16.04 -57.43 1.37
CA PRO A 31 17.34 -56.81 1.00
C PRO A 31 18.56 -57.73 1.36
N PRO A 32 19.85 -57.32 1.20
CA PRO A 32 20.57 -56.66 2.31
C PRO A 32 21.67 -55.64 1.90
N ALA A 33 22.37 -55.16 2.92
CA ALA A 33 23.22 -53.97 3.04
C ALA A 33 24.42 -53.78 2.09
N ALA A 34 24.89 -52.53 2.10
CA ALA A 34 25.91 -51.86 1.31
C ALA A 34 27.28 -52.56 1.12
N THR A 35 27.87 -52.33 -0.06
CA THR A 35 29.30 -52.00 -0.23
C THR A 35 29.49 -51.09 -1.45
N SER A 36 30.16 -49.96 -1.27
CA SER A 36 30.62 -49.04 -2.32
C SER A 36 31.71 -49.68 -3.19
N PRO A 37 31.76 -49.47 -4.51
CA PRO A 37 32.92 -49.91 -5.31
C PRO A 37 34.14 -49.03 -5.04
N SER A 38 35.32 -49.65 -5.02
CA SER A 38 36.60 -49.01 -4.73
C SER A 38 37.17 -48.21 -5.92
N VAL A 39 38.02 -47.22 -5.60
CA VAL A 39 38.65 -46.25 -6.51
C VAL A 39 39.41 -46.88 -7.69
N GLY A 40 39.77 -48.17 -7.62
CA GLY A 40 40.48 -48.88 -8.68
C GLY A 40 39.64 -49.28 -9.91
N GLN A 41 38.31 -49.33 -9.81
CA GLN A 41 37.45 -49.75 -10.93
C GLN A 41 36.93 -48.60 -11.79
N ALA A 42 36.93 -47.36 -11.28
CA ALA A 42 36.50 -46.18 -12.03
C ALA A 42 37.60 -45.62 -12.96
N SER A 43 38.88 -45.80 -12.60
CA SER A 43 40.04 -45.31 -13.37
C SER A 43 40.30 -46.12 -14.64
N GLY A 44 39.99 -47.42 -14.65
CA GLY A 44 40.14 -48.27 -15.84
C GLY A 44 39.15 -47.96 -16.97
N ALA A 45 38.00 -47.35 -16.66
CA ALA A 45 36.99 -47.00 -17.66
C ALA A 45 37.26 -45.65 -18.37
N ILE A 46 37.99 -44.74 -17.71
CA ILE A 46 38.27 -43.39 -18.26
C ILE A 46 39.57 -43.38 -19.08
N ALA A 47 40.55 -44.23 -18.74
CA ALA A 47 41.81 -44.31 -19.47
C ALA A 47 41.68 -44.84 -20.93
N LYS A 48 40.55 -45.47 -21.29
CA LYS A 48 40.35 -46.03 -22.64
C LYS A 48 39.95 -45.02 -23.73
N ASN A 49 39.71 -43.74 -23.39
CA ASN A 49 39.26 -42.73 -24.36
C ASN A 49 40.16 -41.48 -24.47
N ILE A 50 41.37 -41.49 -23.90
CA ILE A 50 42.34 -40.42 -24.13
C ILE A 50 43.22 -40.83 -25.32
N VAL A 51 43.05 -40.16 -26.45
CA VAL A 51 43.91 -40.34 -27.62
C VAL A 51 45.33 -39.91 -27.26
N ALA A 52 46.19 -40.87 -26.96
CA ALA A 52 47.62 -40.63 -26.86
C ALA A 52 48.13 -40.12 -28.22
N GLY A 53 48.71 -38.91 -28.24
CA GLY A 53 49.29 -38.29 -29.44
C GLY A 53 48.62 -37.00 -29.96
N SER A 54 47.71 -36.39 -29.21
CA SER A 54 47.10 -35.12 -29.63
C SER A 54 48.05 -33.91 -29.46
N ASN A 55 48.27 -33.16 -30.56
CA ASN A 55 48.99 -31.88 -30.56
C ASN A 55 48.11 -30.68 -30.13
N ASN A 56 46.90 -30.93 -29.60
CA ASN A 56 46.00 -29.87 -29.15
C ASN A 56 46.44 -29.36 -27.76
N PRO A 57 46.81 -28.07 -27.60
CA PRO A 57 47.29 -27.53 -26.33
C PRO A 57 46.25 -27.59 -25.20
N VAL A 58 44.96 -27.62 -25.52
CA VAL A 58 43.88 -27.81 -24.54
C VAL A 58 43.82 -29.25 -24.05
N ALA A 59 44.07 -30.23 -24.93
CA ALA A 59 44.12 -31.65 -24.55
C ALA A 59 45.38 -31.96 -23.71
N GLN A 60 46.51 -31.31 -24.02
CA GLN A 60 47.74 -31.42 -23.22
C GLN A 60 47.61 -30.72 -21.86
N ALA A 61 46.94 -29.56 -21.79
CA ALA A 61 46.63 -28.89 -20.53
C ALA A 61 45.67 -29.71 -19.65
N LEU A 62 44.66 -30.37 -20.25
CA LEU A 62 43.76 -31.29 -19.55
C LEU A 62 44.49 -32.55 -19.06
N ALA A 63 45.40 -33.12 -19.86
CA ALA A 63 46.22 -34.25 -19.41
C ALA A 63 47.15 -33.88 -18.24
N ALA A 64 47.75 -32.67 -18.27
CA ALA A 64 48.59 -32.14 -17.19
C ALA A 64 47.79 -31.82 -15.90
N LEU A 65 46.52 -31.41 -16.04
CA LEU A 65 45.62 -31.16 -14.89
C LEU A 65 45.19 -32.45 -14.18
N VAL A 66 45.19 -33.57 -14.90
CA VAL A 66 44.72 -34.88 -14.43
C VAL A 66 45.90 -35.76 -13.93
N SER A 67 47.15 -35.46 -14.33
CA SER A 67 48.33 -36.24 -13.93
C SER A 67 48.91 -35.87 -12.56
N ASP A 68 48.49 -34.74 -11.96
CA ASP A 68 48.88 -34.36 -10.60
C ASP A 68 47.73 -34.60 -9.61
N ALA A 69 47.82 -35.72 -8.90
CA ALA A 69 46.84 -36.15 -7.90
C ALA A 69 46.65 -35.13 -6.76
N ALA A 70 47.67 -34.33 -6.42
CA ALA A 70 47.58 -33.34 -5.35
C ALA A 70 46.84 -32.07 -5.79
N THR A 71 47.02 -31.64 -7.05
CA THR A 71 46.29 -30.51 -7.63
C THR A 71 44.83 -30.89 -7.94
N LEU A 72 44.60 -32.11 -8.44
CA LEU A 72 43.25 -32.65 -8.64
C LEU A 72 42.49 -32.77 -7.31
N ALA A 73 43.14 -33.21 -6.22
CA ALA A 73 42.53 -33.28 -4.89
C ALA A 73 42.18 -31.90 -4.32
N LYS A 74 43.00 -30.86 -4.52
CA LYS A 74 42.70 -29.47 -4.09
C LYS A 74 41.60 -28.81 -4.93
N VAL A 75 41.58 -29.06 -6.24
CA VAL A 75 40.51 -28.60 -7.15
C VAL A 75 39.21 -29.32 -6.86
N LEU A 76 39.24 -30.63 -6.57
CA LEU A 76 38.07 -31.38 -6.14
C LEU A 76 37.61 -30.95 -4.75
N ALA A 77 38.49 -30.73 -3.77
CA ALA A 77 38.08 -30.28 -2.42
C ALA A 77 37.49 -28.85 -2.41
N SER A 78 38.02 -27.94 -3.24
CA SER A 78 37.42 -26.61 -3.45
C SER A 78 36.14 -26.68 -4.27
N ALA A 79 36.08 -27.52 -5.31
CA ALA A 79 34.84 -27.78 -6.04
C ALA A 79 33.79 -28.45 -5.15
N TRP A 80 34.15 -29.33 -4.21
CA TRP A 80 33.23 -30.00 -3.28
C TRP A 80 32.73 -29.07 -2.17
N THR A 81 33.53 -28.09 -1.71
CA THR A 81 33.03 -27.04 -0.81
C THR A 81 32.12 -26.05 -1.54
N TRP A 82 32.44 -25.66 -2.78
CA TRP A 82 31.58 -24.82 -3.61
C TRP A 82 30.33 -25.53 -4.12
N VAL A 83 30.42 -26.82 -4.47
CA VAL A 83 29.29 -27.69 -4.83
C VAL A 83 28.48 -28.02 -3.59
N GLY A 84 29.09 -28.20 -2.42
CA GLY A 84 28.39 -28.29 -1.14
C GLY A 84 27.60 -27.02 -0.81
N PHE A 85 28.20 -25.84 -0.95
CA PHE A 85 27.51 -24.56 -0.76
C PHE A 85 26.43 -24.32 -1.82
N ALA A 86 26.67 -24.69 -3.08
CA ALA A 86 25.72 -24.54 -4.18
C ALA A 86 24.58 -25.56 -4.09
N LEU A 87 24.83 -26.80 -3.64
CA LEU A 87 23.82 -27.82 -3.40
C LEU A 87 23.02 -27.53 -2.13
N ILE A 88 23.61 -27.00 -1.05
CA ILE A 88 22.86 -26.50 0.12
C ILE A 88 22.00 -25.29 -0.28
N LYS A 89 22.48 -24.37 -1.12
CA LYS A 89 21.63 -23.30 -1.70
C LYS A 89 20.57 -23.82 -2.67
N LEU A 90 20.81 -24.93 -3.39
CA LEU A 90 19.82 -25.54 -4.29
C LEU A 90 18.79 -26.40 -3.54
N PHE A 91 19.15 -27.01 -2.40
CA PHE A 91 18.31 -27.96 -1.65
C PHE A 91 17.78 -27.43 -0.31
N THR A 92 18.30 -26.32 0.23
CA THR A 92 17.76 -25.62 1.41
C THR A 92 17.79 -24.08 1.27
N PRO A 93 17.30 -23.49 0.16
CA PRO A 93 17.27 -22.02 0.03
C PRO A 93 16.41 -21.34 1.11
N GLU A 94 15.36 -22.01 1.60
CA GLU A 94 14.59 -21.58 2.78
C GLU A 94 15.47 -21.37 4.03
N LEU A 95 16.50 -22.20 4.23
CA LEU A 95 17.41 -22.05 5.36
C LEU A 95 18.25 -20.74 5.24
N ALA A 96 18.61 -20.35 4.02
CA ALA A 96 19.43 -19.16 3.78
C ALA A 96 18.60 -17.87 3.78
N TYR A 97 17.38 -17.91 3.26
CA TYR A 97 16.56 -16.70 3.04
C TYR A 97 15.49 -16.49 4.10
N SER A 98 15.04 -17.53 4.80
CA SER A 98 13.90 -17.48 5.71
C SER A 98 14.26 -17.84 7.15
N TYR A 99 15.10 -18.87 7.35
CA TYR A 99 15.36 -19.41 8.69
C TYR A 99 16.16 -18.47 9.58
N GLY A 100 15.65 -18.23 10.80
CA GLY A 100 16.32 -17.45 11.85
C GLY A 100 16.36 -15.93 11.62
N LYS A 101 15.78 -15.41 10.54
CA LYS A 101 15.79 -13.97 10.23
C LYS A 101 14.65 -13.20 10.90
N SER A 102 13.46 -13.79 11.01
CA SER A 102 12.37 -13.27 11.84
C SER A 102 12.32 -14.06 13.16
N PRO A 103 12.46 -13.42 14.33
CA PRO A 103 12.40 -14.11 15.61
C PRO A 103 11.05 -14.82 15.84
N PRO A 104 11.02 -16.03 16.41
CA PRO A 104 9.77 -16.68 16.75
C PRO A 104 9.15 -16.05 18.01
N VAL A 105 7.84 -15.78 18.00
CA VAL A 105 7.07 -15.31 19.17
C VAL A 105 5.85 -16.20 19.35
N TYR A 106 5.90 -17.09 20.35
CA TYR A 106 4.83 -18.04 20.66
C TYR A 106 4.66 -18.17 22.19
N PRO A 107 3.47 -18.55 22.68
CA PRO A 107 2.23 -18.75 21.92
C PRO A 107 1.62 -17.42 21.43
N THR A 108 0.58 -17.49 20.59
CA THR A 108 -0.28 -16.34 20.29
C THR A 108 -0.96 -15.85 21.58
N PRO A 109 -0.88 -14.56 21.92
CA PRO A 109 -1.65 -14.01 23.03
C PRO A 109 -3.16 -14.12 22.77
N GLN A 110 -3.89 -14.66 23.74
CA GLN A 110 -5.35 -14.72 23.68
C GLN A 110 -5.95 -13.33 23.86
N GLY A 111 -7.02 -13.05 23.12
CA GLY A 111 -7.78 -11.81 23.30
C GLY A 111 -8.45 -11.78 24.66
N THR A 112 -8.30 -10.67 25.38
CA THR A 112 -8.85 -10.55 26.73
C THR A 112 -10.28 -10.05 26.66
N GLY A 113 -10.52 -9.06 25.80
CA GLY A 113 -11.74 -8.27 25.73
C GLY A 113 -11.83 -7.20 26.81
N ASP A 114 -10.81 -7.02 27.64
CA ASP A 114 -10.86 -6.15 28.82
C ASP A 114 -10.56 -4.67 28.49
N ASP A 115 -10.29 -4.37 27.21
CA ASP A 115 -9.90 -3.06 26.73
C ASP A 115 -10.80 -2.55 25.59
N GLY A 116 -10.86 -1.24 25.38
CA GLY A 116 -11.54 -0.60 24.25
C GLY A 116 -13.03 -0.97 24.12
N GLY A 117 -13.74 -1.14 25.25
CA GLY A 117 -15.15 -1.53 25.27
C GLY A 117 -15.47 -2.94 24.74
N TRP A 118 -14.47 -3.79 24.47
CA TRP A 118 -14.68 -5.12 23.87
C TRP A 118 -15.33 -6.15 24.82
N ALA A 119 -15.47 -5.82 26.11
CA ALA A 119 -15.86 -6.76 27.16
C ALA A 119 -17.20 -7.46 26.88
N ASP A 120 -18.24 -6.69 26.51
CA ASP A 120 -19.57 -7.24 26.21
C ASP A 120 -19.56 -8.13 24.96
N ALA A 121 -18.77 -7.76 23.95
CA ALA A 121 -18.66 -8.51 22.71
C ALA A 121 -17.88 -9.82 22.94
N TYR A 122 -16.80 -9.77 23.71
CA TYR A 122 -16.02 -10.96 24.10
C TYR A 122 -16.82 -11.90 25.00
N SER A 123 -17.62 -11.37 25.93
CA SER A 123 -18.51 -12.16 26.78
C SER A 123 -19.50 -12.96 25.92
N GLN A 124 -20.17 -12.29 24.98
CA GLN A 124 -21.09 -12.95 24.03
C GLN A 124 -20.37 -13.94 23.11
N ALA A 125 -19.20 -13.57 22.57
CA ALA A 125 -18.41 -14.43 21.71
C ALA A 125 -17.97 -15.71 22.42
N LYS A 126 -17.37 -15.60 23.62
CA LYS A 126 -16.96 -16.75 24.46
C LYS A 126 -18.15 -17.65 24.78
N ALA A 127 -19.32 -17.08 25.11
CA ALA A 127 -20.54 -17.85 25.38
C ALA A 127 -21.04 -18.63 24.14
N LEU A 128 -20.90 -18.07 22.94
CA LEU A 128 -21.26 -18.77 21.70
C LEU A 128 -20.23 -19.84 21.33
N VAL A 129 -18.92 -19.53 21.43
CA VAL A 129 -17.81 -20.46 21.16
C VAL A 129 -17.87 -21.67 22.08
N ALA A 130 -18.23 -21.50 23.35
CA ALA A 130 -18.38 -22.59 24.30
C ALA A 130 -19.45 -23.63 23.88
N GLN A 131 -20.40 -23.25 23.04
CA GLN A 131 -21.43 -24.14 22.51
C GLN A 131 -21.05 -24.78 21.16
N MET A 132 -19.97 -24.33 20.52
CA MET A 132 -19.53 -24.82 19.21
C MET A 132 -18.69 -26.10 19.33
N THR A 133 -18.85 -27.00 18.38
CA THR A 133 -17.88 -28.08 18.10
C THR A 133 -16.60 -27.50 17.50
N ASN A 134 -15.48 -28.23 17.55
CA ASN A 134 -14.23 -27.79 16.93
C ASN A 134 -14.38 -27.57 15.41
N VAL A 135 -15.23 -28.36 14.73
CA VAL A 135 -15.50 -28.18 13.30
C VAL A 135 -16.27 -26.88 13.06
N GLU A 136 -17.27 -26.55 13.89
CA GLU A 136 -18.00 -25.27 13.79
C GLU A 136 -17.08 -24.07 14.08
N LYS A 137 -16.24 -24.15 15.11
CA LYS A 137 -15.21 -23.12 15.41
C LYS A 137 -14.26 -22.94 14.24
N ALA A 138 -13.79 -24.05 13.66
CA ALA A 138 -12.94 -24.02 12.49
C ALA A 138 -13.69 -23.38 11.30
N ASN A 139 -14.94 -23.77 11.04
CA ASN A 139 -15.70 -23.34 9.87
C ASN A 139 -15.80 -21.81 9.73
N ILE A 140 -16.00 -21.08 10.83
CA ILE A 140 -16.11 -19.61 10.79
C ILE A 140 -14.78 -18.90 10.52
N THR A 141 -13.66 -19.62 10.56
CA THR A 141 -12.30 -19.12 10.28
C THR A 141 -11.86 -19.36 8.84
N PHE A 142 -12.68 -20.00 8.01
CA PHE A 142 -12.41 -20.23 6.58
C PHE A 142 -13.37 -19.44 5.71
N GLY A 143 -12.86 -18.94 4.59
CA GLY A 143 -13.70 -18.54 3.46
C GLY A 143 -14.34 -19.75 2.75
N VAL A 144 -15.52 -19.52 2.19
CA VAL A 144 -16.31 -20.51 1.43
C VAL A 144 -16.51 -20.07 -0.03
N SER A 145 -16.79 -21.04 -0.91
CA SER A 145 -16.98 -20.77 -2.35
C SER A 145 -18.26 -19.98 -2.66
N GLN A 146 -19.30 -20.13 -1.85
CA GLN A 146 -20.54 -19.37 -2.02
C GLN A 146 -20.39 -17.99 -1.39
N THR A 147 -19.91 -17.03 -2.18
CA THR A 147 -19.57 -15.70 -1.65
C THR A 147 -20.76 -14.77 -1.47
N ARG A 148 -21.93 -15.10 -2.02
CA ARG A 148 -23.15 -14.28 -1.94
C ARG A 148 -22.87 -12.81 -2.29
N GLY A 149 -22.11 -12.64 -3.38
CA GLY A 149 -21.71 -11.35 -3.94
C GLY A 149 -20.59 -10.60 -3.23
N CYS A 150 -19.95 -11.19 -2.22
CA CYS A 150 -18.82 -10.59 -1.51
C CYS A 150 -17.47 -10.99 -2.14
N SER A 151 -16.39 -10.23 -1.91
CA SER A 151 -15.01 -10.63 -2.24
C SER A 151 -14.61 -11.92 -1.51
N GLY A 152 -15.10 -12.10 -0.29
CA GLY A 152 -14.95 -13.31 0.52
C GLY A 152 -16.13 -13.48 1.47
N PHE A 153 -16.43 -14.72 1.85
CA PHE A 153 -17.53 -15.02 2.75
C PHE A 153 -17.13 -16.16 3.68
N THR A 154 -17.38 -16.03 4.99
CA THR A 154 -16.96 -17.06 5.96
C THR A 154 -17.94 -18.24 6.03
N GLY A 155 -17.49 -19.36 6.59
CA GLY A 155 -18.42 -20.39 7.05
C GLY A 155 -19.43 -19.88 8.10
N SER A 156 -20.53 -20.60 8.26
CA SER A 156 -21.63 -20.30 9.18
C SER A 156 -21.77 -21.36 10.28
N VAL A 157 -22.59 -21.08 11.31
CA VAL A 157 -22.99 -22.06 12.33
C VAL A 157 -24.52 -21.99 12.49
N PRO A 158 -25.30 -22.60 11.56
CA PRO A 158 -26.76 -22.46 11.55
C PRO A 158 -27.43 -22.93 12.84
N ARG A 159 -26.92 -23.99 13.46
CA ARG A 159 -27.42 -24.54 14.74
C ARG A 159 -27.43 -23.50 15.86
N LEU A 160 -26.49 -22.56 15.84
CA LEU A 160 -26.33 -21.51 16.83
C LEU A 160 -26.69 -20.12 16.30
N GLY A 161 -27.27 -20.03 15.10
CA GLY A 161 -27.75 -18.78 14.51
C GLY A 161 -26.65 -17.82 14.05
N PHE A 162 -25.40 -18.27 13.87
CA PHE A 162 -24.36 -17.45 13.23
C PHE A 162 -24.44 -17.62 11.70
N PRO A 163 -24.75 -16.57 10.92
CA PRO A 163 -25.02 -16.69 9.49
C PRO A 163 -23.75 -16.67 8.61
N GLY A 164 -22.57 -16.50 9.21
CA GLY A 164 -21.33 -16.16 8.49
C GLY A 164 -21.13 -14.64 8.37
N MET A 165 -20.05 -14.23 7.73
CA MET A 165 -19.74 -12.83 7.45
C MET A 165 -19.36 -12.62 5.99
N CYS A 166 -19.86 -11.53 5.43
CA CYS A 166 -19.49 -10.99 4.12
C CYS A 166 -18.32 -10.01 4.27
N LEU A 167 -17.23 -10.25 3.55
CA LEU A 167 -16.05 -9.38 3.46
C LEU A 167 -15.96 -8.83 2.02
N ASN A 168 -15.87 -7.51 1.86
CA ASN A 168 -15.86 -6.90 0.53
C ASN A 168 -14.93 -5.69 0.44
N ASP A 169 -14.41 -5.45 -0.76
CA ASP A 169 -13.67 -4.23 -1.10
C ASP A 169 -14.64 -3.07 -1.42
N ALA A 170 -14.25 -1.79 -1.39
CA ALA A 170 -12.95 -1.20 -1.07
C ALA A 170 -13.04 -0.01 -0.09
N GLU A 171 -11.89 0.56 0.29
CA GLU A 171 -11.73 1.77 1.11
C GLU A 171 -12.25 3.07 0.47
N SER A 172 -12.62 3.03 -0.81
CA SER A 172 -13.16 4.18 -1.56
C SER A 172 -14.62 4.02 -2.00
N GLY A 173 -15.27 2.95 -1.57
CA GLY A 173 -16.66 2.63 -1.91
C GLY A 173 -16.83 1.14 -2.16
N VAL A 174 -18.08 0.68 -2.24
CA VAL A 174 -18.37 -0.73 -2.50
C VAL A 174 -17.92 -1.10 -3.91
N ARG A 175 -16.91 -1.96 -4.02
CA ARG A 175 -16.42 -2.48 -5.30
C ARG A 175 -17.45 -3.40 -5.95
N THR A 176 -17.61 -3.29 -7.27
CA THR A 176 -18.47 -4.14 -8.11
C THR A 176 -19.97 -4.11 -7.74
N GLY A 177 -20.42 -3.08 -7.04
CA GLY A 177 -21.83 -2.88 -6.68
C GLY A 177 -22.61 -2.07 -7.73
N LYS A 178 -23.87 -2.43 -7.97
CA LYS A 178 -24.86 -1.53 -8.60
C LYS A 178 -25.38 -0.53 -7.58
N LEU A 179 -25.77 0.68 -8.02
CA LEU A 179 -26.44 1.67 -7.17
C LEU A 179 -25.63 2.03 -5.91
N VAL A 180 -24.33 2.25 -6.11
CA VAL A 180 -23.36 2.69 -5.10
C VAL A 180 -22.70 3.98 -5.56
N SER A 181 -22.14 4.73 -4.61
CA SER A 181 -21.31 5.90 -4.92
C SER A 181 -19.83 5.54 -5.04
N GLY A 182 -19.08 6.43 -5.67
CA GLY A 182 -17.62 6.35 -5.80
C GLY A 182 -16.97 7.55 -5.15
N TYR A 183 -16.32 7.33 -4.01
CA TYR A 183 -15.67 8.37 -3.22
C TYR A 183 -14.22 8.59 -3.71
N PRO A 184 -13.61 9.75 -3.41
CA PRO A 184 -12.20 9.98 -3.70
C PRO A 184 -11.30 8.92 -3.05
N ALA A 185 -10.19 8.56 -3.70
CA ALA A 185 -9.22 7.65 -3.11
C ALA A 185 -8.56 8.24 -1.85
N GLN A 186 -8.00 7.39 -0.98
CA GLN A 186 -7.38 7.90 0.25
C GLN A 186 -6.20 8.83 -0.03
N LEU A 187 -5.46 8.68 -1.13
CA LEU A 187 -4.41 9.63 -1.52
C LEU A 187 -4.96 11.05 -1.75
N HIS A 188 -6.15 11.12 -2.35
CA HIS A 188 -6.87 12.38 -2.55
C HIS A 188 -7.32 12.98 -1.21
N VAL A 189 -7.82 12.13 -0.30
CA VAL A 189 -8.17 12.54 1.07
C VAL A 189 -6.93 12.96 1.86
N GLY A 190 -5.78 12.30 1.69
CA GLY A 190 -4.51 12.70 2.27
C GLY A 190 -4.08 14.08 1.80
N ALA A 191 -4.33 14.40 0.52
CA ALA A 191 -4.07 15.72 -0.03
C ALA A 191 -4.99 16.82 0.55
N SER A 192 -6.12 16.47 1.17
CA SER A 192 -7.00 17.44 1.85
C SER A 192 -6.44 17.95 3.17
N TRP A 193 -5.60 17.15 3.85
CA TRP A 193 -5.11 17.39 5.22
C TRP A 193 -6.25 17.71 6.21
N ASN A 194 -7.35 16.96 6.12
CA ASN A 194 -8.57 17.21 6.89
C ASN A 194 -9.04 15.93 7.61
N ARG A 195 -8.92 15.92 8.95
CA ARG A 195 -9.30 14.77 9.80
C ARG A 195 -10.81 14.54 9.82
N GLU A 196 -11.58 15.63 9.90
CA GLU A 196 -13.05 15.58 9.95
C GLU A 196 -13.59 15.01 8.63
N LEU A 197 -13.12 15.55 7.50
CA LEU A 197 -13.46 15.04 6.16
C LEU A 197 -13.13 13.54 5.99
N ALA A 198 -11.98 13.09 6.50
CA ALA A 198 -11.59 11.68 6.45
C ALA A 198 -12.53 10.77 7.27
N GLY A 199 -13.03 11.25 8.42
CA GLY A 199 -14.02 10.55 9.25
C GLY A 199 -15.41 10.55 8.62
N ASP A 200 -15.91 11.70 8.18
CA ASP A 200 -17.26 11.83 7.61
C ASP A 200 -17.40 11.04 6.30
N ARG A 201 -16.36 11.07 5.44
CA ARG A 201 -16.29 10.21 4.24
C ARG A 201 -16.39 8.73 4.62
N ALA A 202 -15.72 8.33 5.70
CA ALA A 202 -15.71 6.94 6.15
C ALA A 202 -17.07 6.49 6.72
N VAL A 203 -17.78 7.38 7.40
CA VAL A 203 -19.17 7.16 7.84
C VAL A 203 -20.08 6.89 6.64
N ALA A 204 -20.01 7.72 5.60
CA ALA A 204 -20.81 7.55 4.38
C ALA A 204 -20.54 6.21 3.70
N ILE A 205 -19.26 5.85 3.52
CA ILE A 205 -18.88 4.55 2.95
C ILE A 205 -19.40 3.39 3.83
N GLY A 206 -19.22 3.45 5.15
CA GLY A 206 -19.68 2.42 6.06
C GLY A 206 -21.19 2.16 5.97
N LYS A 207 -22.01 3.22 5.82
CA LYS A 207 -23.46 3.09 5.61
C LYS A 207 -23.79 2.33 4.33
N GLU A 208 -23.09 2.60 3.23
CA GLU A 208 -23.31 1.90 1.95
C GLU A 208 -22.97 0.41 2.08
N PHE A 209 -21.85 0.10 2.72
CA PHE A 209 -21.44 -1.29 2.99
C PHE A 209 -22.51 -2.04 3.81
N LYS A 210 -23.01 -1.42 4.88
CA LYS A 210 -24.07 -2.01 5.71
C LYS A 210 -25.37 -2.22 4.93
N LYS A 211 -25.79 -1.25 4.10
CA LYS A 211 -26.99 -1.38 3.24
C LYS A 211 -26.84 -2.54 2.24
N LYS A 212 -25.62 -2.78 1.74
CA LYS A 212 -25.28 -3.94 0.89
C LYS A 212 -25.12 -5.27 1.66
N GLY A 213 -25.34 -5.28 2.97
CA GLY A 213 -25.26 -6.48 3.79
C GLY A 213 -23.83 -6.95 4.05
N ILE A 214 -22.84 -6.08 3.92
CA ILE A 214 -21.42 -6.40 4.13
C ILE A 214 -21.09 -6.23 5.62
N ASN A 215 -20.38 -7.20 6.21
CA ASN A 215 -19.95 -7.13 7.61
C ASN A 215 -18.59 -6.46 7.75
N VAL A 216 -17.66 -6.76 6.83
CA VAL A 216 -16.27 -6.31 6.89
C VAL A 216 -15.93 -5.52 5.62
N LEU A 217 -15.57 -4.26 5.80
CA LEU A 217 -14.99 -3.42 4.76
C LEU A 217 -13.48 -3.66 4.73
N LEU A 218 -12.97 -4.08 3.57
CA LEU A 218 -11.54 -4.37 3.37
C LEU A 218 -10.73 -3.08 3.19
N GLY A 219 -10.63 -2.31 4.26
CA GLY A 219 -9.95 -1.02 4.37
C GLY A 219 -10.16 -0.42 5.76
N PRO A 220 -9.51 0.72 6.09
CA PRO A 220 -8.67 1.56 5.22
C PRO A 220 -7.26 1.00 4.97
N VAL A 221 -6.53 1.64 4.04
CA VAL A 221 -5.14 1.28 3.71
C VAL A 221 -4.14 2.24 4.37
N VAL A 222 -3.16 1.70 5.07
CA VAL A 222 -1.98 2.41 5.59
C VAL A 222 -0.65 1.72 5.27
N GLY A 223 -0.72 0.57 4.58
CA GLY A 223 0.41 -0.16 3.99
C GLY A 223 0.01 -0.63 2.58
N PRO A 224 0.62 -0.11 1.48
CA PRO A 224 1.90 0.60 1.42
C PRO A 224 1.87 1.98 2.07
N LEU A 225 2.95 2.30 2.80
CA LEU A 225 3.21 3.66 3.28
C LEU A 225 3.76 4.53 2.15
N GLY A 226 4.36 3.96 1.10
CA GLY A 226 4.82 4.73 -0.07
C GLY A 226 6.34 4.85 -0.16
N ARG A 227 7.06 3.82 0.29
CA ARG A 227 8.53 3.72 0.14
C ARG A 227 8.97 3.80 -1.32
N VAL A 228 8.30 3.07 -2.21
CA VAL A 228 8.64 2.99 -3.63
C VAL A 228 7.85 4.05 -4.40
N ALA A 229 8.53 5.00 -5.03
CA ALA A 229 7.87 6.10 -5.75
C ALA A 229 7.01 5.61 -6.93
N LYS A 230 7.45 4.55 -7.61
CA LYS A 230 6.70 3.86 -8.67
C LYS A 230 5.67 2.84 -8.17
N GLY A 231 5.46 2.73 -6.86
CA GLY A 231 4.56 1.75 -6.25
C GLY A 231 3.17 1.74 -6.88
N GLY A 232 2.67 0.54 -7.19
CA GLY A 232 1.40 0.34 -7.92
C GLY A 232 0.15 0.78 -7.16
N ARG A 233 0.18 0.73 -5.82
CA ARG A 233 -1.00 0.96 -4.95
C ARG A 233 -0.82 2.06 -3.91
N ASN A 234 0.19 2.91 -4.03
CA ASN A 234 0.36 4.04 -3.10
C ASN A 234 -0.89 4.93 -3.04
N TRP A 235 -1.69 4.95 -4.12
CA TRP A 235 -2.93 5.72 -4.22
C TRP A 235 -4.06 5.22 -3.30
N GLU A 236 -4.02 3.94 -2.90
CA GLU A 236 -4.97 3.39 -1.93
C GLU A 236 -4.66 3.89 -0.53
N GLY A 237 -3.40 4.21 -0.21
CA GLY A 237 -2.98 4.83 1.06
C GLY A 237 -3.18 6.35 1.07
N PHE A 238 -2.99 6.97 2.24
CA PHE A 238 -3.20 8.42 2.39
C PHE A 238 -2.01 9.27 1.93
N THR A 239 -0.79 8.84 2.21
CA THR A 239 0.40 9.70 2.19
C THR A 239 1.68 8.86 2.31
N ASN A 240 2.82 9.49 2.00
CA ASN A 240 4.15 8.95 2.24
C ASN A 240 4.76 9.29 3.63
N ASP A 241 3.96 9.82 4.57
CA ASP A 241 4.42 10.16 5.93
C ASP A 241 3.64 9.39 7.02
N PRO A 242 4.34 8.75 7.98
CA PRO A 242 3.69 7.94 9.01
C PRO A 242 2.77 8.73 9.95
N TYR A 243 3.09 9.98 10.27
CA TYR A 243 2.25 10.79 11.16
C TYR A 243 0.96 11.21 10.45
N LEU A 244 1.04 11.69 9.21
CA LEU A 244 -0.16 12.06 8.45
C LEU A 244 -1.03 10.82 8.17
N ALA A 245 -0.44 9.65 7.88
CA ALA A 245 -1.21 8.40 7.74
C ALA A 245 -1.93 8.03 9.04
N GLY A 246 -1.24 8.09 10.19
CA GLY A 246 -1.82 7.83 11.51
C GLY A 246 -2.94 8.80 11.89
N ALA A 247 -2.75 10.09 11.60
CA ALA A 247 -3.72 11.13 11.90
C ALA A 247 -5.02 11.05 11.06
N LEU A 248 -4.98 10.40 9.90
CA LEU A 248 -6.15 10.24 9.02
C LEU A 248 -6.80 8.86 9.17
N VAL A 249 -6.04 7.82 9.51
CA VAL A 249 -6.60 6.47 9.71
C VAL A 249 -7.46 6.38 10.97
N GLU A 250 -7.10 7.08 12.06
CA GLU A 250 -7.84 7.11 13.32
C GLU A 250 -9.32 7.51 13.09
N PRO A 251 -9.65 8.70 12.53
CA PRO A 251 -11.04 9.07 12.26
C PRO A 251 -11.72 8.19 11.19
N THR A 252 -10.97 7.68 10.21
CA THR A 252 -11.53 6.78 9.19
C THR A 252 -11.99 5.45 9.78
N VAL A 253 -11.21 4.83 10.67
CA VAL A 253 -11.62 3.60 11.36
C VAL A 253 -12.84 3.86 12.23
N VAL A 254 -12.83 4.94 13.02
CA VAL A 254 -13.99 5.33 13.85
C VAL A 254 -15.25 5.49 12.97
N GLY A 255 -15.14 6.16 11.82
CA GLY A 255 -16.26 6.38 10.90
C GLY A 255 -16.82 5.10 10.29
N MET A 256 -15.96 4.21 9.77
CA MET A 256 -16.39 2.92 9.18
C MET A 256 -17.10 2.05 10.22
N GLN A 257 -16.56 2.00 11.44
CA GLN A 257 -17.04 1.12 12.52
C GLN A 257 -18.37 1.50 13.14
N GLN A 258 -18.91 2.66 12.80
CA GLN A 258 -20.31 2.98 13.11
C GLN A 258 -21.30 2.06 12.37
N SER A 259 -20.87 1.43 11.28
CA SER A 259 -21.73 0.62 10.42
C SER A 259 -21.22 -0.79 10.14
N VAL A 260 -19.90 -0.98 10.00
CA VAL A 260 -19.27 -2.24 9.57
C VAL A 260 -17.89 -2.42 10.21
N ILE A 261 -17.36 -3.64 10.27
CA ILE A 261 -16.00 -3.90 10.75
C ILE A 261 -14.99 -3.31 9.76
N ALA A 262 -14.07 -2.48 10.25
CA ALA A 262 -12.92 -2.03 9.47
C ALA A 262 -11.83 -3.13 9.42
N CYS A 263 -11.15 -3.27 8.29
CA CYS A 263 -10.04 -4.19 8.08
C CYS A 263 -8.82 -3.40 7.60
N VAL A 264 -8.02 -2.93 8.54
CA VAL A 264 -6.88 -2.07 8.23
C VAL A 264 -5.80 -2.90 7.55
N LYS A 265 -5.32 -2.43 6.39
CA LYS A 265 -4.45 -3.22 5.52
C LYS A 265 -3.29 -2.43 4.89
N HIS A 266 -2.23 -3.07 4.40
CA HIS A 266 -1.87 -4.47 4.61
C HIS A 266 -0.77 -4.53 5.66
N PHE A 267 -0.95 -5.37 6.68
CA PHE A 267 -0.04 -5.53 7.80
C PHE A 267 1.01 -6.60 7.49
N ILE A 268 2.27 -6.28 7.22
CA ILE A 268 2.88 -4.94 7.22
C ILE A 268 4.03 -4.90 6.20
N VAL A 269 4.51 -3.69 5.89
CA VAL A 269 5.63 -3.43 4.96
C VAL A 269 5.45 -4.01 3.54
N ASN A 270 4.20 -4.02 3.06
CA ASN A 270 3.86 -4.37 1.69
C ASN A 270 4.08 -3.16 0.75
N GLU A 271 5.34 -2.86 0.44
CA GLU A 271 5.75 -1.60 -0.21
C GLU A 271 5.96 -1.67 -1.73
N GLN A 272 5.72 -2.83 -2.36
CA GLN A 272 5.79 -3.00 -3.81
C GLN A 272 4.85 -4.10 -4.30
N GLU A 273 4.37 -3.98 -5.52
CA GLU A 273 3.51 -5.00 -6.12
C GLU A 273 4.31 -6.11 -6.81
N THR A 274 5.47 -5.76 -7.37
CA THR A 274 6.35 -6.70 -8.05
C THR A 274 6.75 -7.83 -7.11
N ASN A 275 6.48 -9.08 -7.50
CA ASN A 275 6.73 -10.29 -6.69
C ASN A 275 6.02 -10.28 -5.32
N ARG A 276 4.88 -9.60 -5.18
CA ARG A 276 4.11 -9.61 -3.91
C ARG A 276 3.57 -11.00 -3.56
N ASN A 277 2.96 -11.70 -4.54
CA ASN A 277 2.34 -13.02 -4.39
C ASN A 277 2.35 -13.79 -5.73
N PRO A 278 3.45 -14.47 -6.08
CA PRO A 278 3.58 -15.26 -7.31
C PRO A 278 2.67 -16.50 -7.30
N PHE A 279 1.41 -16.33 -7.73
CA PHE A 279 0.30 -17.30 -7.67
C PHE A 279 0.60 -18.70 -8.25
N LEU A 280 1.52 -18.81 -9.24
CA LEU A 280 1.93 -20.10 -9.83
C LEU A 280 2.58 -21.06 -8.82
N GLN A 281 3.07 -20.56 -7.68
CA GLN A 281 3.66 -21.38 -6.62
C GLN A 281 2.66 -22.40 -6.04
N GLY A 282 1.36 -22.07 -6.01
CA GLY A 282 0.30 -22.97 -5.53
C GLY A 282 -0.07 -24.09 -6.50
N PHE A 283 0.26 -23.95 -7.80
CA PHE A 283 -0.09 -24.94 -8.83
C PHE A 283 1.09 -25.76 -9.32
N ILE A 284 2.30 -25.18 -9.36
CA ILE A 284 3.51 -25.87 -9.81
C ILE A 284 4.72 -25.39 -8.97
N PRO A 285 5.07 -26.10 -7.88
CA PRO A 285 6.25 -25.79 -7.07
C PRO A 285 7.54 -25.73 -7.92
N GLY A 286 8.39 -24.71 -7.69
CA GLY A 286 9.70 -24.58 -8.32
C GLY A 286 9.76 -23.88 -9.69
N PHE A 287 8.63 -23.36 -10.19
CA PHE A 287 8.56 -22.66 -11.49
C PHE A 287 8.41 -21.12 -11.40
N ALA A 288 8.26 -20.56 -10.21
CA ALA A 288 8.08 -19.12 -9.99
C ALA A 288 8.87 -18.62 -8.76
N ASN A 289 9.02 -17.29 -8.63
CA ASN A 289 9.62 -16.67 -7.45
C ASN A 289 8.79 -16.99 -6.20
N GLU A 290 9.37 -16.85 -5.02
CA GLU A 290 8.68 -16.65 -3.74
C GLU A 290 8.29 -15.18 -3.62
N SER A 291 7.35 -14.88 -2.70
CA SER A 291 7.05 -13.48 -2.37
C SER A 291 8.31 -12.73 -1.92
N VAL A 292 8.41 -11.46 -2.34
CA VAL A 292 9.50 -10.57 -1.94
C VAL A 292 9.58 -10.47 -0.41
N SER A 293 10.80 -10.46 0.12
CA SER A 293 11.05 -10.22 1.54
C SER A 293 11.41 -8.76 1.79
N SER A 294 10.54 -8.02 2.46
CA SER A 294 10.83 -6.70 3.02
C SER A 294 11.67 -6.89 4.28
N ASN A 295 12.93 -6.46 4.21
CA ASN A 295 13.91 -6.66 5.27
C ASN A 295 14.26 -5.32 5.92
N LEU A 296 13.94 -5.16 7.19
CA LEU A 296 14.12 -3.88 7.90
C LEU A 296 14.51 -4.08 9.35
N ASP A 297 15.15 -3.06 9.89
CA ASP A 297 15.48 -2.98 11.31
C ASP A 297 14.25 -2.62 12.17
N ASP A 298 14.40 -2.89 13.47
CA ASP A 298 13.34 -2.74 14.45
C ASP A 298 12.93 -1.26 14.65
N ARG A 299 13.86 -0.30 14.60
CA ARG A 299 13.54 1.12 14.75
C ARG A 299 12.70 1.61 13.57
N THR A 300 13.09 1.23 12.36
CA THR A 300 12.36 1.54 11.13
C THR A 300 10.95 0.97 11.15
N MET A 301 10.77 -0.25 11.66
CA MET A 301 9.44 -0.83 11.86
C MET A 301 8.57 0.06 12.75
N HIS A 302 9.05 0.45 13.94
CA HIS A 302 8.27 1.19 14.93
C HIS A 302 8.01 2.66 14.56
N GLU A 303 9.03 3.37 14.08
CA GLU A 303 8.96 4.82 13.82
C GLU A 303 8.37 5.20 12.45
N ALA A 304 8.20 4.24 11.54
CA ALA A 304 7.57 4.46 10.24
C ALA A 304 6.35 3.55 10.02
N TYR A 305 6.56 2.25 9.83
CA TYR A 305 5.51 1.39 9.28
C TYR A 305 4.44 0.99 10.29
N LEU A 306 4.80 0.81 11.56
CA LEU A 306 3.88 0.46 12.64
C LEU A 306 3.12 1.70 13.15
N TRP A 307 3.66 2.90 12.96
CA TRP A 307 3.08 4.16 13.44
C TRP A 307 1.59 4.33 13.10
N PRO A 308 1.13 4.21 11.84
CA PRO A 308 -0.30 4.34 11.55
C PRO A 308 -1.14 3.21 12.15
N PHE A 309 -0.58 2.02 12.40
CA PHE A 309 -1.29 0.94 13.07
C PHE A 309 -1.49 1.22 14.56
N TYR A 310 -0.56 1.91 15.24
CA TYR A 310 -0.83 2.39 16.60
C TYR A 310 -2.12 3.24 16.65
N ASP A 311 -2.30 4.16 15.70
CA ASP A 311 -3.48 5.04 15.66
C ASP A 311 -4.74 4.29 15.22
N ALA A 312 -4.62 3.35 14.28
CA ALA A 312 -5.74 2.52 13.84
C ALA A 312 -6.25 1.57 14.94
N LEU A 313 -5.36 1.01 15.76
CA LEU A 313 -5.74 0.13 16.86
C LEU A 313 -6.24 0.93 18.07
N ARG A 314 -5.73 2.14 18.31
CA ARG A 314 -6.36 3.06 19.27
C ARG A 314 -7.80 3.40 18.88
N ALA A 315 -8.09 3.47 17.58
CA ALA A 315 -9.46 3.58 17.05
C ALA A 315 -10.23 2.24 17.07
N GLU A 316 -9.70 1.21 17.73
CA GLU A 316 -10.30 -0.10 17.95
C GLU A 316 -10.65 -0.84 16.65
N ALA A 317 -9.78 -0.77 15.63
CA ALA A 317 -9.96 -1.51 14.38
C ALA A 317 -10.32 -2.98 14.65
N GLY A 318 -11.45 -3.44 14.11
CA GLY A 318 -12.02 -4.75 14.43
C GLY A 318 -11.36 -5.91 13.68
N SER A 319 -10.63 -5.61 12.61
CA SER A 319 -9.83 -6.59 11.87
C SER A 319 -8.58 -5.99 11.23
N ILE A 320 -7.60 -6.86 10.97
CA ILE A 320 -6.34 -6.53 10.30
C ILE A 320 -6.11 -7.54 9.18
N MET A 321 -5.70 -7.07 8.01
CA MET A 321 -5.29 -7.96 6.91
C MET A 321 -3.78 -8.15 6.91
N CYS A 322 -3.30 -9.38 7.08
CA CYS A 322 -1.88 -9.67 6.94
C CYS A 322 -1.45 -9.67 5.46
N SER A 323 -0.25 -9.15 5.18
CA SER A 323 0.23 -8.89 3.83
C SER A 323 0.80 -10.12 3.11
N TYR A 324 0.92 -9.99 1.78
CA TYR A 324 1.51 -11.01 0.91
C TYR A 324 3.02 -11.20 1.09
N ASN A 325 3.75 -10.12 1.28
CA ASN A 325 5.22 -10.14 1.30
C ASN A 325 5.74 -10.96 2.50
N LYS A 326 6.97 -11.45 2.39
CA LYS A 326 7.75 -11.89 3.55
C LYS A 326 8.25 -10.64 4.29
N ILE A 327 8.40 -10.75 5.61
CA ILE A 327 9.04 -9.76 6.48
C ILE A 327 10.21 -10.47 7.16
N ASN A 328 11.44 -9.99 6.93
CA ASN A 328 12.66 -10.63 7.42
C ASN A 328 12.63 -12.17 7.17
N GLY A 329 12.25 -12.58 5.96
CA GLY A 329 12.24 -13.97 5.52
C GLY A 329 11.00 -14.81 5.89
N SER A 330 10.05 -14.28 6.67
CA SER A 330 8.82 -15.01 7.04
C SER A 330 7.57 -14.35 6.46
N TYR A 331 6.71 -15.12 5.80
CA TYR A 331 5.46 -14.64 5.17
C TYR A 331 4.60 -13.82 6.13
N GLY A 332 4.04 -12.69 5.68
CA GLY A 332 3.27 -11.77 6.52
C GLY A 332 2.16 -12.45 7.32
N CYS A 333 1.40 -13.35 6.69
CA CYS A 333 0.35 -14.13 7.35
C CYS A 333 0.83 -15.31 8.22
N ALA A 334 2.14 -15.59 8.25
CA ALA A 334 2.75 -16.63 9.08
C ALA A 334 3.87 -16.09 9.98
N ASN A 335 4.05 -14.77 10.06
CA ASN A 335 5.15 -14.16 10.79
C ASN A 335 4.77 -13.90 12.25
N SER A 336 5.21 -14.79 13.13
CA SER A 336 4.89 -14.71 14.56
C SER A 336 5.44 -13.45 15.24
N LYS A 337 6.58 -12.89 14.83
CA LYS A 337 7.08 -11.62 15.41
C LYS A 337 6.14 -10.47 15.12
N THR A 338 5.65 -10.34 13.89
CA THR A 338 4.76 -9.22 13.52
C THR A 338 3.36 -9.43 14.06
N LEU A 339 2.79 -10.63 13.96
CA LEU A 339 1.41 -10.89 14.37
C LEU A 339 1.25 -11.14 15.88
N ASN A 340 2.04 -12.04 16.47
CA ASN A 340 1.95 -12.29 17.91
C ASN A 340 2.68 -11.22 18.71
N GLY A 341 3.90 -10.86 18.31
CA GLY A 341 4.72 -9.86 19.01
C GLY A 341 4.19 -8.44 18.85
N LEU A 342 4.32 -7.86 17.65
CA LEU A 342 3.98 -6.45 17.43
C LEU A 342 2.47 -6.21 17.52
N LEU A 343 1.65 -6.94 16.74
CA LEU A 343 0.22 -6.67 16.65
C LEU A 343 -0.55 -7.06 17.92
N LYS A 344 -0.47 -8.33 18.34
CA LYS A 344 -1.30 -8.85 19.45
C LYS A 344 -0.72 -8.60 20.84
N THR A 345 0.59 -8.37 20.97
CA THR A 345 1.21 -8.05 22.27
C THR A 345 1.46 -6.55 22.41
N GLU A 346 2.29 -5.96 21.55
CA GLU A 346 2.70 -4.56 21.72
C GLU A 346 1.59 -3.55 21.41
N LEU A 347 0.77 -3.82 20.39
CA LEU A 347 -0.37 -2.97 20.03
C LEU A 347 -1.70 -3.44 20.65
N GLY A 348 -1.69 -4.52 21.44
CA GLY A 348 -2.87 -4.98 22.19
C GLY A 348 -4.05 -5.43 21.36
N PHE A 349 -3.85 -5.85 20.10
CA PHE A 349 -4.95 -6.10 19.16
C PHE A 349 -5.98 -7.12 19.67
N GLU A 350 -7.24 -6.69 19.80
CA GLU A 350 -8.37 -7.53 20.25
C GLU A 350 -9.21 -8.10 19.09
N GLY A 351 -9.09 -7.55 17.88
CA GLY A 351 -9.80 -8.03 16.70
C GLY A 351 -9.25 -9.35 16.14
N PHE A 352 -9.61 -9.66 14.90
CA PHE A 352 -9.12 -10.86 14.19
C PHE A 352 -8.21 -10.50 13.01
N VAL A 353 -7.20 -11.35 12.77
CA VAL A 353 -6.31 -11.26 11.60
C VAL A 353 -6.86 -12.11 10.47
N VAL A 354 -7.16 -11.48 9.33
CA VAL A 354 -7.54 -12.16 8.09
C VAL A 354 -6.36 -12.20 7.12
N SER A 355 -6.21 -13.28 6.35
CA SER A 355 -5.25 -13.29 5.25
C SER A 355 -5.69 -12.35 4.13
N ASP A 356 -4.73 -11.69 3.49
CA ASP A 356 -4.96 -11.25 2.12
C ASP A 356 -5.27 -12.49 1.23
N TRP A 357 -5.91 -12.27 0.08
CA TRP A 357 -6.48 -13.32 -0.75
C TRP A 357 -5.37 -14.24 -1.27
N TYR A 358 -5.33 -15.48 -0.77
CA TYR A 358 -4.28 -16.46 -1.08
C TYR A 358 -2.88 -16.09 -0.52
N ALA A 359 -2.81 -15.31 0.56
CA ALA A 359 -1.56 -15.04 1.28
C ALA A 359 -1.17 -16.16 2.29
N GLU A 360 -1.95 -17.24 2.32
CA GLU A 360 -1.63 -18.42 3.10
C GLU A 360 -0.68 -19.34 2.32
N HIS A 361 0.48 -19.64 2.93
CA HIS A 361 1.50 -20.52 2.32
C HIS A 361 1.77 -21.80 3.13
N SER A 362 1.00 -22.07 4.19
CA SER A 362 1.04 -23.34 4.93
C SER A 362 -0.19 -23.53 5.83
N GLY A 363 -0.36 -24.72 6.41
CA GLY A 363 -1.52 -25.07 7.27
C GLY A 363 -1.38 -24.60 8.73
N VAL A 364 -0.66 -25.37 9.55
CA VAL A 364 -0.62 -25.14 11.01
C VAL A 364 0.11 -23.84 11.40
N ALA A 365 1.21 -23.53 10.73
CA ALA A 365 2.09 -22.42 11.10
C ALA A 365 1.38 -21.06 11.18
N PRO A 366 0.62 -20.58 10.17
CA PRO A 366 -0.01 -19.26 10.26
C PRO A 366 -1.03 -19.15 11.40
N ARG A 367 -1.74 -20.23 11.76
CA ARG A 367 -2.65 -20.21 12.91
C ARG A 367 -1.89 -19.99 14.22
N ASN A 368 -0.80 -20.73 14.43
CA ASN A 368 0.04 -20.58 15.62
C ASN A 368 0.82 -19.26 15.62
N SER A 369 1.08 -18.68 14.43
CA SER A 369 1.72 -17.37 14.29
C SER A 369 0.79 -16.19 14.50
N GLY A 370 -0.52 -16.41 14.65
CA GLY A 370 -1.49 -15.36 15.01
C GLY A 370 -2.58 -15.07 13.98
N MET A 371 -2.61 -15.74 12.82
CA MET A 371 -3.69 -15.60 11.83
C MET A 371 -4.99 -16.26 12.34
N ASP A 372 -6.13 -15.57 12.22
CA ASP A 372 -7.42 -16.00 12.76
C ASP A 372 -8.41 -16.43 11.68
N MET A 373 -8.27 -15.91 10.45
CA MET A 373 -9.17 -16.21 9.34
C MET A 373 -8.38 -16.32 8.03
N VAL A 374 -8.69 -17.32 7.21
CA VAL A 374 -8.12 -17.48 5.87
C VAL A 374 -9.15 -17.14 4.80
N MET A 375 -8.73 -16.32 3.82
CA MET A 375 -9.51 -15.90 2.67
C MET A 375 -8.73 -16.06 1.35
N PRO A 376 -9.44 -16.31 0.22
CA PRO A 376 -10.87 -16.64 0.14
C PRO A 376 -11.17 -18.11 0.49
N SER A 377 -10.12 -18.94 0.59
CA SER A 377 -10.17 -20.36 0.95
C SER A 377 -8.76 -20.81 1.34
N SER A 378 -8.64 -22.04 1.85
CA SER A 378 -7.34 -22.65 2.16
C SER A 378 -7.08 -23.84 1.24
N GLN A 379 -5.82 -23.99 0.83
CA GLN A 379 -5.34 -25.17 0.09
C GLN A 379 -4.70 -26.22 1.03
N PHE A 380 -4.46 -25.87 2.29
CA PHE A 380 -3.66 -26.69 3.21
C PHE A 380 -4.51 -27.41 4.26
N LEU A 381 -5.52 -26.73 4.78
CA LEU A 381 -6.43 -27.26 5.77
C LEU A 381 -7.87 -26.96 5.35
N ASN A 382 -8.79 -27.68 5.95
CA ASN A 382 -10.23 -27.46 5.92
C ASN A 382 -10.77 -27.56 7.37
N PRO A 383 -12.06 -27.27 7.62
CA PRO A 383 -12.59 -27.28 8.97
C PRO A 383 -12.36 -28.60 9.72
N ASP A 384 -12.53 -29.75 9.06
CA ASP A 384 -12.32 -31.08 9.66
C ASP A 384 -10.86 -31.34 10.02
N SER A 385 -9.93 -31.03 9.13
CA SER A 385 -8.49 -31.22 9.36
C SER A 385 -7.91 -30.20 10.34
N LEU A 386 -8.47 -28.99 10.44
CA LEU A 386 -8.13 -28.05 11.53
C LEU A 386 -8.62 -28.60 12.88
N ALA A 387 -9.84 -29.12 12.95
CA ALA A 387 -10.33 -29.80 14.15
C ALA A 387 -9.47 -31.04 14.49
N GLY A 388 -9.03 -31.79 13.48
CA GLY A 388 -8.09 -32.90 13.61
C GLY A 388 -6.70 -32.47 14.11
N ALA A 389 -6.20 -31.31 13.67
CA ALA A 389 -4.96 -30.71 14.15
C ALA A 389 -5.06 -30.28 15.62
N VAL A 390 -6.26 -29.92 16.09
CA VAL A 390 -6.51 -29.73 17.53
C VAL A 390 -6.52 -31.05 18.27
N ALA A 391 -7.22 -32.07 17.74
CA ALA A 391 -7.31 -33.38 18.36
C ALA A 391 -5.96 -34.09 18.50
N ASN A 392 -5.04 -33.87 17.55
CA ASN A 392 -3.69 -34.46 17.58
C ASN A 392 -2.63 -33.57 18.26
N GLY A 393 -3.01 -32.41 18.78
CA GLY A 393 -2.12 -31.50 19.52
C GLY A 393 -1.22 -30.58 18.68
N SER A 394 -1.35 -30.57 17.35
CA SER A 394 -0.61 -29.65 16.47
C SER A 394 -1.04 -28.18 16.65
N ILE A 395 -2.30 -27.97 17.06
CA ILE A 395 -2.85 -26.66 17.43
C ILE A 395 -3.50 -26.80 18.81
N ALA A 396 -3.21 -25.88 19.72
CA ALA A 396 -3.87 -25.89 21.03
C ALA A 396 -5.37 -25.62 20.88
N ALA A 397 -6.22 -26.33 21.64
CA ALA A 397 -7.67 -26.10 21.63
C ALA A 397 -8.02 -24.64 21.97
N THR A 398 -7.29 -24.05 22.93
CA THR A 398 -7.42 -22.63 23.29
C THR A 398 -7.07 -21.68 22.14
N ARG A 399 -6.21 -22.08 21.21
CA ARG A 399 -5.90 -21.26 20.03
C ARG A 399 -7.07 -21.23 19.06
N LEU A 400 -7.71 -22.38 18.80
CA LEU A 400 -8.92 -22.43 17.96
C LEU A 400 -10.08 -21.64 18.61
N ASP A 401 -10.23 -21.75 19.92
CA ASP A 401 -11.23 -20.96 20.68
C ASP A 401 -10.97 -19.46 20.56
N ASP A 402 -9.72 -19.02 20.66
CA ASP A 402 -9.33 -17.62 20.50
C ASP A 402 -9.59 -17.09 19.08
N MET A 403 -9.25 -17.85 18.03
CA MET A 403 -9.57 -17.49 16.64
C MET A 403 -11.08 -17.24 16.47
N ALA A 404 -11.90 -18.20 16.91
CA ALA A 404 -13.35 -18.11 16.81
C ALA A 404 -13.90 -16.94 17.67
N THR A 405 -13.33 -16.73 18.86
CA THR A 405 -13.73 -15.65 19.78
C THR A 405 -13.46 -14.28 19.17
N ARG A 406 -12.28 -14.04 18.59
CA ARG A 406 -11.92 -12.77 17.94
C ARG A 406 -12.84 -12.43 16.78
N VAL A 407 -13.14 -13.43 15.94
CA VAL A 407 -14.08 -13.30 14.81
C VAL A 407 -15.48 -12.92 15.29
N LEU A 408 -16.01 -13.64 16.29
CA LEU A 408 -17.35 -13.39 16.81
C LEU A 408 -17.43 -12.11 17.64
N ALA A 409 -16.38 -11.73 18.36
CA ALA A 409 -16.34 -10.49 19.13
C ALA A 409 -16.44 -9.28 18.18
N ALA A 410 -15.69 -9.27 17.07
CA ALA A 410 -15.81 -8.22 16.07
C ALA A 410 -17.21 -8.17 15.44
N TRP A 411 -17.81 -9.34 15.16
CA TRP A 411 -19.19 -9.45 14.67
C TRP A 411 -20.21 -8.88 15.66
N TYR A 412 -20.14 -9.27 16.95
CA TYR A 412 -21.03 -8.76 17.99
C TYR A 412 -20.88 -7.26 18.20
N ARG A 413 -19.65 -6.75 18.14
CA ARG A 413 -19.33 -5.35 18.41
C ARG A 413 -19.81 -4.40 17.32
N PHE A 414 -19.51 -4.72 16.07
CA PHE A 414 -19.64 -3.73 14.98
C PHE A 414 -20.67 -4.11 13.91
N ALA A 415 -20.87 -5.40 13.61
CA ALA A 415 -21.55 -5.80 12.39
C ALA A 415 -22.42 -7.07 12.53
N ARG A 416 -23.29 -7.12 13.54
CA ARG A 416 -24.23 -8.23 13.76
C ARG A 416 -25.40 -8.18 12.77
N LEU A 417 -25.15 -8.65 11.54
CA LEU A 417 -26.17 -8.74 10.48
C LEU A 417 -26.81 -10.14 10.44
N ASN A 418 -28.14 -10.20 10.33
CA ASN A 418 -28.88 -11.47 10.27
C ASN A 418 -28.80 -12.16 8.91
N ALA A 419 -28.71 -11.38 7.83
CA ALA A 419 -28.64 -11.88 6.46
C ALA A 419 -27.49 -11.18 5.70
N PRO A 420 -26.24 -11.52 6.01
CA PRO A 420 -25.08 -10.92 5.37
C PRO A 420 -24.91 -11.40 3.93
N GLY A 421 -24.36 -10.55 3.08
CA GLY A 421 -24.18 -10.79 1.65
C GLY A 421 -25.47 -10.64 0.86
N GLN A 422 -25.33 -10.12 -0.35
CA GLN A 422 -26.38 -9.93 -1.35
C GLN A 422 -25.77 -10.23 -2.72
N GLU A 423 -26.56 -10.79 -3.62
CA GLU A 423 -26.11 -10.97 -5.01
C GLU A 423 -25.57 -9.63 -5.56
N LEU A 424 -24.41 -9.66 -6.24
CA LEU A 424 -23.70 -8.47 -6.75
C LEU A 424 -24.60 -7.53 -7.56
N TYR A 425 -25.64 -8.10 -8.19
CA TYR A 425 -26.58 -7.41 -9.07
C TYR A 425 -27.95 -7.13 -8.44
N ALA A 426 -28.12 -7.36 -7.15
CA ALA A 426 -29.33 -6.98 -6.44
C ALA A 426 -29.51 -5.45 -6.50
N ASP A 427 -30.73 -5.02 -6.84
CA ASP A 427 -31.10 -3.60 -6.98
C ASP A 427 -31.38 -2.96 -5.61
N VAL A 428 -30.38 -3.00 -4.74
CA VAL A 428 -30.37 -2.29 -3.45
C VAL A 428 -29.66 -0.96 -3.65
N ASP A 429 -30.38 0.15 -3.58
CA ASP A 429 -29.76 1.48 -3.64
C ASP A 429 -29.08 1.79 -2.30
N ALA A 430 -27.75 1.78 -2.30
CA ALA A 430 -26.97 2.06 -1.11
C ALA A 430 -26.77 3.57 -0.90
N ARG A 431 -26.90 4.37 -1.97
CA ARG A 431 -26.61 5.79 -1.98
C ARG A 431 -27.52 6.53 -1.00
N ASP A 432 -26.99 7.60 -0.43
CA ASP A 432 -27.75 8.48 0.46
C ASP A 432 -27.57 9.93 0.00
N PRO A 433 -28.66 10.65 -0.36
CA PRO A 433 -28.58 12.07 -0.71
C PRO A 433 -27.96 12.92 0.41
N ALA A 434 -28.09 12.52 1.69
CA ALA A 434 -27.47 13.24 2.80
C ALA A 434 -25.93 13.19 2.75
N ASP A 435 -25.36 12.17 2.12
CA ASP A 435 -23.90 11.99 2.02
C ASP A 435 -23.32 12.63 0.73
N GLU A 436 -24.14 13.26 -0.11
CA GLU A 436 -23.68 13.93 -1.34
C GLU A 436 -22.73 15.11 -1.06
N THR A 437 -23.02 15.91 -0.03
CA THR A 437 -22.20 17.08 0.31
C THR A 437 -20.79 16.65 0.75
N ILE A 438 -20.68 15.62 1.58
CA ILE A 438 -19.38 15.12 2.03
C ILE A 438 -18.60 14.46 0.89
N ARG A 439 -19.27 13.69 0.03
CA ARG A 439 -18.65 13.09 -1.16
C ARG A 439 -18.08 14.15 -2.09
N PHE A 440 -18.87 15.19 -2.36
CA PHE A 440 -18.47 16.32 -3.20
C PHE A 440 -17.33 17.13 -2.58
N GLN A 441 -17.44 17.50 -1.30
CA GLN A 441 -16.40 18.28 -0.63
C GLN A 441 -15.09 17.49 -0.51
N SER A 442 -15.19 16.16 -0.34
CA SER A 442 -14.02 15.28 -0.38
C SER A 442 -13.31 15.33 -1.73
N ALA A 443 -14.07 15.43 -2.83
CA ALA A 443 -13.50 15.60 -4.16
C ALA A 443 -12.88 16.99 -4.34
N VAL A 444 -13.48 18.05 -3.81
CA VAL A 444 -12.94 19.43 -3.89
C VAL A 444 -11.59 19.52 -3.17
N GLU A 445 -11.53 19.15 -1.89
CA GLU A 445 -10.38 19.51 -1.03
C GLU A 445 -9.06 18.81 -1.35
N GLY A 446 -9.07 17.68 -2.06
CA GLY A 446 -7.86 16.95 -2.44
C GLY A 446 -7.17 17.44 -3.73
N HIS A 447 -7.74 18.44 -4.41
CA HIS A 447 -7.07 19.08 -5.54
C HIS A 447 -5.96 20.02 -5.05
N VAL A 448 -4.77 19.92 -5.65
CA VAL A 448 -3.59 20.70 -5.25
C VAL A 448 -3.13 21.59 -6.40
N LEU A 449 -3.26 22.90 -6.23
CA LEU A 449 -2.72 23.89 -7.14
C LEU A 449 -1.23 24.07 -6.88
N VAL A 450 -0.36 23.74 -7.83
CA VAL A 450 1.11 23.80 -7.63
C VAL A 450 1.81 24.90 -8.43
N LYS A 451 1.10 25.47 -9.41
CA LYS A 451 1.54 26.62 -10.19
C LYS A 451 0.33 27.48 -10.51
N ASN A 452 0.47 28.78 -10.34
CA ASN A 452 -0.48 29.78 -10.83
C ASN A 452 0.27 31.10 -11.03
N VAL A 453 0.49 31.48 -12.28
CA VAL A 453 1.17 32.71 -12.66
C VAL A 453 0.25 33.57 -13.52
N ASN A 454 0.50 34.88 -13.55
CA ASN A 454 -0.28 35.85 -14.31
C ASN A 454 -1.79 35.85 -13.97
N ASN A 455 -2.16 35.42 -12.76
CA ASN A 455 -3.55 35.26 -12.32
C ASN A 455 -4.39 34.43 -13.30
N ALA A 456 -3.81 33.36 -13.87
CA ALA A 456 -4.50 32.49 -14.81
C ALA A 456 -5.71 31.79 -14.18
N LEU A 457 -5.62 31.47 -12.90
CA LEU A 457 -6.72 31.03 -12.06
C LEU A 457 -6.95 32.00 -10.89
N PRO A 458 -8.21 32.17 -10.43
CA PRO A 458 -9.42 31.52 -10.95
C PRO A 458 -9.89 32.10 -12.30
N LEU A 459 -10.53 31.25 -13.10
CA LEU A 459 -11.29 31.64 -14.27
C LEU A 459 -12.45 32.55 -13.84
N LYS A 460 -12.65 33.64 -14.59
CA LYS A 460 -13.81 34.51 -14.43
C LYS A 460 -14.93 33.99 -15.34
N LYS A 461 -15.25 34.75 -16.38
CA LYS A 461 -16.25 34.42 -17.39
C LYS A 461 -15.60 34.53 -18.78
N PRO A 462 -14.72 33.58 -19.16
CA PRO A 462 -14.02 33.66 -20.43
C PRO A 462 -15.01 33.56 -21.59
N ALA A 463 -14.84 34.38 -22.63
CA ALA A 463 -15.68 34.30 -23.83
C ALA A 463 -15.45 33.00 -24.62
N VAL A 464 -14.22 32.46 -24.57
CA VAL A 464 -13.82 31.21 -25.22
C VAL A 464 -12.94 30.40 -24.28
N LEU A 465 -13.12 29.08 -24.27
CA LEU A 465 -12.28 28.13 -23.57
C LEU A 465 -11.88 26.99 -24.52
N ASN A 466 -10.59 26.64 -24.53
CA ASN A 466 -10.11 25.49 -25.30
C ASN A 466 -9.85 24.32 -24.33
N LEU A 467 -10.44 23.16 -24.58
CA LEU A 467 -10.30 21.97 -23.75
C LEU A 467 -9.63 20.86 -24.57
N PHE A 468 -8.55 20.30 -24.04
CA PHE A 468 -7.75 19.30 -24.73
C PHE A 468 -7.44 18.10 -23.84
N GLY A 469 -7.19 16.97 -24.49
CA GLY A 469 -6.61 15.79 -23.86
C GLY A 469 -7.63 14.70 -23.50
N TYR A 470 -7.10 13.49 -23.50
CA TYR A 470 -7.86 12.24 -23.43
C TYR A 470 -8.56 12.03 -22.08
N ASP A 471 -8.08 12.69 -21.02
CA ASP A 471 -8.59 12.56 -19.66
C ASP A 471 -9.79 13.51 -19.38
N ALA A 472 -10.18 14.35 -20.34
CA ALA A 472 -11.26 15.32 -20.17
C ALA A 472 -12.67 14.74 -20.27
N VAL A 473 -12.84 13.56 -20.90
CA VAL A 473 -14.15 13.02 -21.28
C VAL A 473 -14.58 11.87 -20.38
N GLY A 474 -15.89 11.73 -20.22
CA GLY A 474 -16.49 10.57 -19.56
C GLY A 474 -16.54 9.35 -20.48
N GLY A 475 -17.02 8.23 -19.93
CA GLY A 475 -17.58 7.16 -20.76
C GLY A 475 -16.81 5.85 -20.88
N SER A 476 -15.73 5.60 -20.12
CA SER A 476 -15.17 4.24 -20.02
C SER A 476 -15.11 3.65 -18.62
N ASN A 477 -15.00 4.42 -17.54
CA ASN A 477 -15.00 3.86 -16.17
C ASN A 477 -16.26 3.06 -15.83
N THR A 478 -17.39 3.45 -16.42
CA THR A 478 -18.69 2.76 -16.28
C THR A 478 -18.99 1.82 -17.44
N SER A 479 -18.08 1.72 -18.42
CA SER A 479 -18.26 0.85 -19.58
C SER A 479 -17.91 -0.59 -19.18
N GLY A 480 -18.92 -1.45 -19.11
CA GLY A 480 -18.77 -2.90 -18.89
C GLY A 480 -18.31 -3.66 -20.14
N LEU A 481 -17.63 -2.99 -21.09
CA LEU A 481 -17.24 -3.57 -22.39
C LEU A 481 -16.24 -4.71 -22.24
N ASP A 482 -15.37 -4.64 -21.23
CA ASP A 482 -14.54 -5.74 -20.76
C ASP A 482 -14.86 -5.91 -19.27
N SER A 483 -15.55 -7.00 -18.92
CA SER A 483 -16.01 -7.23 -17.53
C SER A 483 -14.86 -7.34 -16.54
N THR A 484 -13.69 -7.82 -16.99
CA THR A 484 -12.52 -7.98 -16.12
C THR A 484 -11.90 -6.63 -15.82
N LEU A 485 -11.68 -5.81 -16.86
CA LEU A 485 -11.16 -4.45 -16.66
C LEU A 485 -12.14 -3.59 -15.85
N TYR A 486 -13.45 -3.75 -16.08
CA TYR A 486 -14.48 -3.08 -15.29
C TYR A 486 -14.39 -3.44 -13.80
N ASN A 487 -14.29 -4.74 -13.48
CA ASN A 487 -14.18 -5.21 -12.10
C ASN A 487 -12.89 -4.77 -11.39
N PHE A 488 -11.87 -4.34 -12.14
CA PHE A 488 -10.63 -3.77 -11.61
C PHE A 488 -10.57 -2.25 -11.72
N GLY A 489 -11.63 -1.56 -12.13
CA GLY A 489 -11.61 -0.10 -12.33
C GLY A 489 -10.64 0.38 -13.42
N GLN A 490 -10.33 -0.50 -14.39
CA GLN A 490 -9.37 -0.27 -15.46
C GLN A 490 -10.03 -0.19 -16.84
N SER A 491 -11.35 -0.01 -16.92
CA SER A 491 -12.04 0.06 -18.21
C SER A 491 -11.56 1.19 -19.12
N ASN A 492 -10.94 2.25 -18.57
CA ASN A 492 -10.41 3.37 -19.33
C ASN A 492 -8.95 3.21 -19.79
N THR A 493 -8.25 2.11 -19.43
CA THR A 493 -6.81 1.91 -19.76
C THR A 493 -6.54 1.10 -21.01
N ARG A 494 -7.56 0.56 -21.69
CA ARG A 494 -7.57 -0.49 -22.74
C ARG A 494 -6.51 -0.48 -23.86
N SER A 495 -5.61 0.50 -23.92
CA SER A 495 -4.45 0.53 -24.80
C SER A 495 -3.26 1.21 -24.11
N TYR A 496 -2.05 0.70 -24.39
CA TYR A 496 -0.81 1.39 -24.08
C TYR A 496 -0.65 2.64 -24.96
N THR A 497 0.25 3.54 -24.56
CA THR A 497 0.56 4.78 -25.31
C THR A 497 1.17 4.52 -26.69
N ASP A 498 1.70 3.33 -26.94
CA ASP A 498 2.24 2.87 -28.23
C ASP A 498 1.19 2.20 -29.14
N GLY A 499 -0.08 2.16 -28.70
CA GLY A 499 -1.20 1.57 -29.44
C GLY A 499 -1.40 0.07 -29.26
N ARG A 500 -0.55 -0.62 -28.48
CA ARG A 500 -0.81 -2.02 -28.12
C ARG A 500 -2.09 -2.13 -27.28
N PRO A 501 -2.93 -3.16 -27.48
CA PRO A 501 -4.11 -3.35 -26.65
C PRO A 501 -3.73 -3.82 -25.23
N PHE A 502 -4.52 -3.37 -24.26
CA PHE A 502 -4.54 -3.89 -22.90
C PHE A 502 -5.91 -4.53 -22.63
N THR A 503 -5.91 -5.83 -22.32
CA THR A 503 -7.09 -6.69 -22.24
C THR A 503 -7.30 -7.20 -20.83
N GLY A 504 -8.52 -7.62 -20.50
CA GLY A 504 -8.82 -8.31 -19.25
C GLY A 504 -7.91 -9.52 -18.98
N LEU A 505 -7.54 -10.28 -20.02
CA LEU A 505 -6.60 -11.39 -19.89
C LEU A 505 -5.20 -10.93 -19.43
N GLN A 506 -4.67 -9.84 -20.00
CA GLN A 506 -3.38 -9.29 -19.56
C GLN A 506 -3.46 -8.77 -18.12
N ALA A 507 -4.56 -8.12 -17.76
CA ALA A 507 -4.79 -7.70 -16.37
C ALA A 507 -4.80 -8.90 -15.41
N LEU A 508 -5.46 -10.01 -15.76
CA LEU A 508 -5.45 -11.24 -14.95
C LEU A 508 -4.07 -11.88 -14.84
N LEU A 509 -3.29 -11.90 -15.92
CA LEU A 509 -1.93 -12.47 -15.91
C LEU A 509 -0.97 -11.63 -15.04
N LEU A 510 -1.15 -10.30 -15.03
CA LEU A 510 -0.45 -9.41 -14.08
C LEU A 510 -0.93 -9.67 -12.65
N PHE A 511 -2.25 -9.74 -12.43
CA PHE A 511 -2.85 -9.98 -11.11
C PHE A 511 -2.38 -11.28 -10.47
N ALA A 512 -2.33 -12.34 -11.27
CA ALA A 512 -1.82 -13.65 -10.88
C ALA A 512 -0.28 -13.71 -10.84
N SER A 513 0.43 -12.59 -11.06
CA SER A 513 1.91 -12.53 -11.07
C SER A 513 2.53 -13.60 -11.99
N VAL A 514 1.88 -13.89 -13.12
CA VAL A 514 2.32 -14.87 -14.13
C VAL A 514 3.31 -14.23 -15.10
N LEU A 515 3.13 -12.95 -15.39
CA LEU A 515 4.05 -12.21 -16.25
C LEU A 515 5.39 -11.96 -15.54
N PRO A 516 6.50 -11.83 -16.28
CA PRO A 516 7.82 -11.55 -15.69
C PRO A 516 7.80 -10.33 -14.78
N ALA A 517 8.56 -10.39 -13.67
CA ALA A 517 8.74 -9.27 -12.76
C ALA A 517 9.13 -7.99 -13.53
N GLY A 518 8.49 -6.87 -13.19
CA GLY A 518 8.65 -5.60 -13.90
C GLY A 518 7.77 -5.41 -15.13
N SER A 519 6.97 -6.42 -15.50
CA SER A 519 5.83 -6.21 -16.40
C SER A 519 4.82 -5.28 -15.74
N ALA A 520 4.28 -4.34 -16.51
CA ALA A 520 3.31 -3.37 -16.03
C ALA A 520 2.18 -3.19 -17.03
N GLY A 521 1.05 -2.69 -16.55
CA GLY A 521 -0.02 -2.19 -17.39
C GLY A 521 0.30 -0.82 -18.03
N PRO A 522 -0.69 -0.23 -18.72
CA PRO A 522 -0.57 1.08 -19.38
C PRO A 522 -0.15 2.20 -18.42
N GLU A 523 0.68 3.14 -18.91
CA GLU A 523 1.17 4.27 -18.12
C GLU A 523 0.09 5.32 -17.85
N VAL A 524 -0.95 5.33 -18.67
CA VAL A 524 -2.06 6.29 -18.68
C VAL A 524 -3.36 5.57 -19.03
N ALA A 525 -4.48 6.18 -18.66
CA ALA A 525 -5.81 5.77 -19.06
C ALA A 525 -6.31 6.63 -20.24
N LEU A 526 -6.15 6.13 -21.48
CA LEU A 526 -6.44 6.89 -22.70
C LEU A 526 -7.93 7.06 -23.02
N GLN A 527 -8.85 6.36 -22.34
CA GLN A 527 -10.28 6.37 -22.68
C GLN A 527 -11.14 7.19 -21.70
N GLY A 528 -10.64 8.32 -21.23
CA GLY A 528 -11.39 9.26 -20.40
C GLY A 528 -10.82 9.45 -19.01
N THR A 529 -11.53 10.27 -18.24
CA THR A 529 -11.12 10.73 -16.90
C THR A 529 -10.75 9.58 -15.99
N MET A 530 -9.63 9.68 -15.29
CA MET A 530 -9.26 8.72 -14.25
C MET A 530 -9.82 9.14 -12.88
N ILE A 531 -10.85 8.44 -12.41
CA ILE A 531 -11.51 8.71 -11.12
C ILE A 531 -11.02 7.81 -9.98
N THR A 532 -10.32 6.73 -10.31
CA THR A 532 -9.76 5.72 -9.40
C THR A 532 -8.50 5.10 -10.03
N GLY A 533 -7.66 4.45 -9.22
CA GLY A 533 -6.64 3.55 -9.73
C GLY A 533 -7.21 2.15 -9.99
N GLY A 534 -6.36 1.25 -10.50
CA GLY A 534 -6.74 -0.12 -10.83
C GLY A 534 -6.56 -1.11 -9.67
N GLY A 535 -7.41 -2.14 -9.61
CA GLY A 535 -7.29 -3.25 -8.65
C GLY A 535 -8.47 -3.42 -7.71
N SER A 536 -8.20 -3.99 -6.54
CA SER A 536 -9.17 -4.21 -5.47
C SER A 536 -9.59 -2.94 -4.76
N GLY A 537 -8.73 -1.91 -4.67
CA GLY A 537 -9.10 -0.59 -4.13
C GLY A 537 -10.07 0.22 -5.00
N ALA A 538 -10.40 -0.27 -6.20
CA ALA A 538 -11.12 0.50 -7.20
C ALA A 538 -12.62 0.67 -6.90
N ILE A 539 -13.20 1.76 -7.41
CA ILE A 539 -14.63 2.06 -7.34
C ILE A 539 -15.35 1.81 -8.66
N THR A 540 -16.62 1.43 -8.58
CA THR A 540 -17.51 1.25 -9.74
C THR A 540 -18.80 2.07 -9.56
N PRO A 541 -18.71 3.42 -9.56
CA PRO A 541 -19.88 4.24 -9.30
C PRO A 541 -20.92 4.12 -10.42
N THR A 542 -22.17 4.42 -10.07
CA THR A 542 -23.29 4.41 -11.05
C THR A 542 -23.15 5.51 -12.11
N LEU A 543 -22.55 6.63 -11.75
CA LEU A 543 -22.35 7.81 -12.57
C LEU A 543 -20.97 8.40 -12.25
N SER A 544 -20.37 9.11 -13.19
CA SER A 544 -19.23 9.99 -12.96
C SER A 544 -19.34 11.24 -13.82
N PHE A 545 -18.99 12.40 -13.27
CA PHE A 545 -18.89 13.66 -14.00
C PHE A 545 -17.46 13.88 -14.47
N SER A 546 -17.24 13.83 -15.79
CA SER A 546 -15.94 14.19 -16.35
C SER A 546 -15.72 15.71 -16.34
N PRO A 547 -14.47 16.18 -16.46
CA PRO A 547 -14.20 17.61 -16.63
C PRO A 547 -15.02 18.23 -17.76
N TYR A 548 -15.12 17.58 -18.91
CA TYR A 548 -15.88 18.12 -20.03
C TYR A 548 -17.37 18.30 -19.70
N ASP A 549 -17.99 17.36 -18.97
CA ASP A 549 -19.39 17.49 -18.54
C ASP A 549 -19.59 18.75 -17.69
N ALA A 550 -18.71 18.97 -16.71
CA ALA A 550 -18.78 20.12 -15.81
C ALA A 550 -18.48 21.44 -16.51
N PHE A 551 -17.45 21.51 -17.36
CA PHE A 551 -17.15 22.70 -18.15
C PHE A 551 -18.23 23.02 -19.17
N ARG A 552 -18.92 22.02 -19.72
CA ARG A 552 -20.09 22.22 -20.58
C ARG A 552 -21.24 22.86 -19.81
N ILE A 553 -21.54 22.39 -18.60
CA ILE A 553 -22.57 22.98 -17.74
C ILE A 553 -22.23 24.45 -17.45
N GLN A 554 -20.99 24.73 -17.04
CA GLN A 554 -20.53 26.08 -16.76
C GLN A 554 -20.56 26.99 -18.00
N ALA A 555 -20.16 26.48 -19.16
CA ALA A 555 -20.17 27.24 -20.41
C ALA A 555 -21.60 27.66 -20.84
N VAL A 556 -22.61 26.83 -20.57
CA VAL A 556 -24.02 27.18 -20.82
C VAL A 556 -24.46 28.35 -19.93
N GLN A 557 -24.05 28.35 -18.66
CA GLN A 557 -24.35 29.44 -17.73
C GLN A 557 -23.65 30.75 -18.14
N ASP A 558 -22.42 30.64 -18.64
CA ASP A 558 -21.60 31.78 -18.99
C ASP A 558 -21.81 32.30 -20.42
N GLY A 559 -22.34 31.49 -21.33
CA GLY A 559 -22.29 31.77 -22.76
C GLY A 559 -20.88 31.66 -23.34
N THR A 560 -20.01 30.84 -22.73
CA THR A 560 -18.64 30.58 -23.18
C THR A 560 -18.63 29.64 -24.38
N ILE A 561 -17.85 29.97 -25.41
CA ILE A 561 -17.61 29.07 -26.55
C ILE A 561 -16.58 28.01 -26.14
N LEU A 562 -16.91 26.73 -26.31
CA LEU A 562 -15.98 25.62 -26.08
C LEU A 562 -15.36 25.14 -27.40
N ASN A 563 -14.02 25.17 -27.47
CA ASN A 563 -13.24 24.50 -28.51
C ASN A 563 -12.63 23.23 -27.93
N THR A 564 -12.93 22.06 -28.49
CA THR A 564 -12.52 20.78 -27.91
C THR A 564 -11.74 19.90 -28.88
N ASP A 565 -10.69 19.23 -28.40
CA ASP A 565 -10.05 18.09 -29.08
C ASP A 565 -9.44 17.15 -28.03
N PHE A 566 -10.04 15.98 -27.87
CA PHE A 566 -9.70 15.01 -26.81
C PHE A 566 -8.90 13.81 -27.31
N THR A 567 -8.65 13.70 -28.61
CA THR A 567 -8.03 12.51 -29.22
C THR A 567 -6.68 12.82 -29.85
N SER A 568 -6.45 14.05 -30.32
CA SER A 568 -5.19 14.42 -30.95
C SER A 568 -4.10 14.68 -29.91
N GLN A 569 -2.93 14.07 -30.09
CA GLN A 569 -1.73 14.44 -29.35
C GLN A 569 -1.16 15.82 -29.77
N ASN A 570 -1.55 16.31 -30.95
CA ASN A 570 -1.13 17.61 -31.48
C ASN A 570 -2.35 18.42 -31.95
N PRO A 571 -3.24 18.82 -31.04
CA PRO A 571 -4.50 19.46 -31.40
C PRO A 571 -4.28 20.84 -32.04
N SER A 572 -5.27 21.29 -32.81
CA SER A 572 -5.32 22.66 -33.31
C SER A 572 -5.92 23.60 -32.26
N VAL A 573 -5.28 24.75 -32.01
CA VAL A 573 -5.77 25.75 -31.06
C VAL A 573 -6.49 26.87 -31.81
N LYS A 574 -7.82 26.84 -31.81
CA LYS A 574 -8.65 27.82 -32.52
C LYS A 574 -8.61 29.22 -31.91
N SER A 575 -8.45 29.32 -30.59
CA SER A 575 -8.43 30.60 -29.87
C SER A 575 -7.21 30.69 -28.94
N PRO A 576 -6.01 30.97 -29.50
CA PRO A 576 -4.74 30.89 -28.77
C PRO A 576 -4.53 31.97 -27.70
N ASN A 577 -5.38 33.01 -27.70
CA ASN A 577 -5.41 34.06 -26.69
C ASN A 577 -6.40 33.76 -25.54
N GLY A 578 -7.30 32.78 -25.71
CA GLY A 578 -8.16 32.29 -24.63
C GLY A 578 -7.43 31.28 -23.75
N PRO A 579 -7.96 30.91 -22.56
CA PRO A 579 -7.39 29.84 -21.77
C PRO A 579 -7.46 28.49 -22.51
N CYS A 580 -6.41 27.68 -22.37
CA CYS A 580 -6.35 26.32 -22.87
C CYS A 580 -6.13 25.37 -21.70
N ILE A 581 -7.10 24.51 -21.43
CA ILE A 581 -7.00 23.51 -20.36
C ILE A 581 -6.64 22.17 -20.99
N VAL A 582 -5.58 21.55 -20.50
CA VAL A 582 -5.10 20.23 -20.93
C VAL A 582 -5.29 19.24 -19.79
N PHE A 583 -6.03 18.16 -20.06
CA PHE A 583 -6.29 17.07 -19.13
C PHE A 583 -5.44 15.85 -19.51
N ILE A 584 -4.62 15.40 -18.58
CA ILE A 584 -3.79 14.20 -18.71
C ILE A 584 -3.93 13.36 -17.44
N ASN A 585 -3.51 12.10 -17.48
CA ASN A 585 -3.45 11.27 -16.27
C ASN A 585 -2.17 10.44 -16.14
N SER A 586 -2.02 9.78 -14.99
CA SER A 586 -0.96 8.81 -14.70
C SER A 586 -1.55 7.61 -13.99
N ALA A 587 -1.72 6.52 -14.73
CA ALA A 587 -2.36 5.31 -14.26
C ALA A 587 -1.43 4.51 -13.33
N SER A 588 -2.06 3.83 -12.36
CA SER A 588 -1.41 2.92 -11.43
C SER A 588 -2.41 1.85 -11.01
N SER A 589 -1.93 0.67 -10.64
CA SER A 589 -2.80 -0.45 -10.27
C SER A 589 -2.15 -1.37 -9.27
N GLU A 590 -3.00 -2.10 -8.56
CA GLU A 590 -2.65 -3.38 -7.96
C GLU A 590 -1.98 -4.34 -8.96
N ALA A 591 -1.08 -5.15 -8.42
CA ALA A 591 -0.33 -6.25 -9.04
C ALA A 591 0.85 -5.89 -9.94
N TYR A 592 1.08 -4.61 -10.22
CA TYR A 592 2.29 -4.17 -10.90
C TYR A 592 2.71 -2.77 -10.46
N ASP A 593 4.02 -2.55 -10.40
CA ASP A 593 4.57 -1.22 -10.19
C ASP A 593 4.71 -0.48 -11.52
N ARG A 594 4.66 0.85 -11.47
CA ARG A 594 4.73 1.70 -12.68
C ARG A 594 6.13 1.63 -13.30
N VAL A 595 6.20 1.73 -14.62
CA VAL A 595 7.50 1.78 -15.34
C VAL A 595 8.11 3.17 -15.35
N THR A 596 7.28 4.22 -15.27
CA THR A 596 7.72 5.62 -15.25
C THR A 596 6.75 6.50 -14.44
N LEU A 597 7.28 7.60 -13.93
CA LEU A 597 6.56 8.72 -13.33
C LEU A 597 6.44 9.91 -14.31
N ALA A 598 6.90 9.75 -15.56
CA ALA A 598 6.81 10.78 -16.61
C ALA A 598 6.66 10.17 -18.01
N ASP A 599 5.41 10.00 -18.47
CA ASP A 599 5.12 9.42 -19.79
C ASP A 599 5.29 10.44 -20.94
N THR A 600 5.94 10.01 -22.02
CA THR A 600 6.22 10.86 -23.18
C THR A 600 4.96 11.31 -23.92
N TYR A 601 3.92 10.48 -23.94
CA TYR A 601 2.71 10.75 -24.72
C TYR A 601 1.99 12.01 -24.21
N SER A 602 1.76 12.08 -22.91
CA SER A 602 1.10 13.20 -22.23
C SER A 602 1.97 14.44 -22.21
N ASP A 603 3.28 14.29 -21.98
CA ASP A 603 4.23 15.41 -22.00
C ASP A 603 4.25 16.09 -23.38
N THR A 604 4.16 15.29 -24.45
CA THR A 604 4.11 15.78 -25.84
C THR A 604 2.81 16.54 -26.11
N LEU A 605 1.66 16.03 -25.63
CA LEU A 605 0.38 16.73 -25.73
C LEU A 605 0.44 18.11 -25.04
N VAL A 606 0.91 18.15 -23.79
CA VAL A 606 1.02 19.40 -23.02
C VAL A 606 1.91 20.40 -23.75
N THR A 607 3.07 19.97 -24.23
CA THR A 607 4.03 20.83 -24.94
C THR A 607 3.46 21.33 -26.27
N ASN A 608 2.79 20.48 -27.04
CA ASN A 608 2.15 20.85 -28.32
C ASN A 608 1.08 21.93 -28.14
N VAL A 609 0.26 21.84 -27.08
CA VAL A 609 -0.73 22.87 -26.75
C VAL A 609 -0.04 24.15 -26.28
N ALA A 610 0.94 24.05 -25.37
CA ALA A 610 1.65 25.20 -24.82
C ALA A 610 2.43 25.98 -25.89
N ASN A 611 2.92 25.32 -26.93
CA ASN A 611 3.56 25.97 -28.08
C ASN A 611 2.59 26.83 -28.93
N LYS A 612 1.27 26.58 -28.83
CA LYS A 612 0.23 27.22 -29.64
C LYS A 612 -0.70 28.12 -28.83
N CYS A 613 -0.71 28.00 -27.50
CA CYS A 613 -1.60 28.73 -26.61
C CYS A 613 -0.80 29.42 -25.51
N ARG A 614 -1.07 30.70 -25.24
CA ARG A 614 -0.27 31.51 -24.28
C ARG A 614 -0.68 31.34 -22.82
N ASN A 615 -1.86 30.80 -22.58
CA ASN A 615 -2.43 30.58 -21.25
C ASN A 615 -2.86 29.12 -21.10
N THR A 616 -1.87 28.23 -20.97
CA THR A 616 -2.08 26.79 -20.82
C THR A 616 -2.16 26.40 -19.35
N ILE A 617 -3.29 25.79 -18.98
CA ILE A 617 -3.55 25.26 -17.65
C ILE A 617 -3.55 23.74 -17.77
N VAL A 618 -2.82 23.04 -16.90
CA VAL A 618 -2.72 21.57 -16.94
C VAL A 618 -3.39 20.98 -15.71
N VAL A 619 -4.25 19.99 -15.90
CA VAL A 619 -4.86 19.19 -14.82
C VAL A 619 -4.39 17.75 -14.99
N ILE A 620 -3.90 17.17 -13.90
CA ILE A 620 -3.35 15.82 -13.87
C ILE A 620 -4.18 14.97 -12.92
N HIS A 621 -4.95 14.00 -13.42
CA HIS A 621 -5.45 12.93 -12.56
C HIS A 621 -4.36 11.88 -12.37
N ASN A 622 -3.90 11.62 -11.15
CA ASN A 622 -2.71 10.81 -10.92
C ASN A 622 -2.87 9.86 -9.73
N ALA A 623 -2.69 8.56 -10.00
CA ALA A 623 -2.72 7.50 -9.00
C ALA A 623 -1.33 7.34 -8.33
N GLY A 624 -0.86 8.41 -7.68
CA GLY A 624 0.48 8.51 -7.10
C GLY A 624 1.34 9.58 -7.79
N ILE A 625 2.62 9.63 -7.46
CA ILE A 625 3.55 10.68 -7.94
C ILE A 625 3.56 10.81 -9.47
N ARG A 626 3.51 12.04 -10.01
CA ARG A 626 3.77 12.39 -11.42
C ARG A 626 4.81 13.50 -11.48
N VAL A 627 5.95 13.28 -12.14
CA VAL A 627 7.02 14.29 -12.34
C VAL A 627 6.66 15.18 -13.53
N VAL A 628 6.93 16.48 -13.48
CA VAL A 628 6.45 17.45 -14.51
C VAL A 628 7.53 18.33 -15.14
N ASP A 629 8.80 18.16 -14.77
CA ASP A 629 9.89 19.07 -15.17
C ASP A 629 10.13 19.18 -16.68
N ARG A 630 9.69 18.20 -17.47
CA ARG A 630 9.82 18.22 -18.92
C ARG A 630 9.05 19.38 -19.58
N TRP A 631 8.04 19.92 -18.91
CA TRP A 631 7.21 21.01 -19.46
C TRP A 631 6.86 22.10 -18.45
N ILE A 632 6.91 21.86 -17.13
CA ILE A 632 6.44 22.82 -16.10
C ILE A 632 7.02 24.24 -16.20
N ASN A 633 8.25 24.37 -16.72
CA ASN A 633 8.93 25.65 -16.89
C ASN A 633 8.62 26.35 -18.24
N HIS A 634 7.82 25.73 -19.11
CA HIS A 634 7.39 26.35 -20.35
C HIS A 634 6.62 27.66 -20.05
N PRO A 635 6.96 28.80 -20.68
CA PRO A 635 6.45 30.12 -20.29
C PRO A 635 4.94 30.25 -20.43
N ASN A 636 4.35 29.54 -21.38
CA ASN A 636 2.91 29.55 -21.60
C ASN A 636 2.12 28.61 -20.67
N ILE A 637 2.77 27.80 -19.84
CA ILE A 637 2.08 26.99 -18.85
C ILE A 637 1.89 27.85 -17.61
N THR A 638 0.66 28.31 -17.41
CA THR A 638 0.33 29.35 -16.44
C THR A 638 -0.24 28.79 -15.14
N ALA A 639 -0.90 27.63 -15.18
CA ALA A 639 -1.32 26.93 -13.96
C ALA A 639 -1.26 25.42 -14.09
N VAL A 640 -1.07 24.74 -12.95
CA VAL A 640 -1.03 23.27 -12.87
C VAL A 640 -1.74 22.80 -11.61
N ILE A 641 -2.66 21.84 -11.77
CA ILE A 641 -3.41 21.20 -10.68
C ILE A 641 -3.12 19.70 -10.69
N TYR A 642 -2.69 19.16 -9.56
CA TYR A 642 -2.76 17.73 -9.27
C TYR A 642 -4.16 17.41 -8.79
N GLY A 643 -4.94 16.72 -9.63
CA GLY A 643 -6.30 16.30 -9.37
C GLY A 643 -6.41 14.94 -8.67
N HIS A 644 -5.30 14.19 -8.58
CA HIS A 644 -5.26 12.87 -7.94
C HIS A 644 -6.38 11.94 -8.45
N LEU A 645 -7.22 11.42 -7.56
CA LEU A 645 -8.31 10.47 -7.82
C LEU A 645 -9.57 10.91 -7.06
N PRO A 646 -10.35 11.85 -7.62
CA PRO A 646 -11.43 12.55 -6.93
C PRO A 646 -12.76 11.78 -6.87
N GLY A 647 -12.81 10.53 -7.34
CA GLY A 647 -14.05 9.77 -7.41
C GLY A 647 -15.05 10.35 -8.41
N GLN A 648 -16.34 10.10 -8.18
CA GLN A 648 -17.37 10.36 -9.19
C GLN A 648 -17.63 11.83 -9.51
N ASP A 649 -17.26 12.77 -8.64
CA ASP A 649 -17.50 14.22 -8.84
C ASP A 649 -16.33 14.97 -9.47
N SER A 650 -15.35 14.24 -10.03
CA SER A 650 -14.11 14.79 -10.64
C SER A 650 -14.30 16.15 -11.31
N GLY A 651 -15.12 16.22 -12.35
CA GLY A 651 -15.32 17.45 -13.12
C GLY A 651 -16.01 18.57 -12.33
N LEU A 652 -17.05 18.23 -11.54
CA LEU A 652 -17.79 19.21 -10.76
C LEU A 652 -16.89 19.88 -9.73
N ALA A 653 -16.16 19.07 -8.95
CA ALA A 653 -15.22 19.53 -7.94
C ALA A 653 -14.10 20.38 -8.55
N LEU A 654 -13.59 20.00 -9.71
CA LEU A 654 -12.57 20.78 -10.40
C LEU A 654 -13.08 22.17 -10.81
N THR A 655 -14.32 22.27 -11.31
CA THR A 655 -14.88 23.59 -11.70
C THR A 655 -15.09 24.52 -10.50
N GLU A 656 -15.38 24.00 -9.29
CA GLU A 656 -15.45 24.84 -8.07
C GLU A 656 -14.16 25.63 -7.84
N ILE A 657 -13.03 24.94 -7.96
CA ILE A 657 -11.71 25.53 -7.75
C ILE A 657 -11.33 26.39 -8.93
N MET A 658 -11.49 25.88 -10.16
CA MET A 658 -11.04 26.61 -11.35
C MET A 658 -11.81 27.91 -11.57
N TYR A 659 -13.07 28.02 -11.12
CA TYR A 659 -13.85 29.27 -11.18
C TYR A 659 -13.80 30.08 -9.87
N GLY A 660 -13.03 29.66 -8.87
CA GLY A 660 -12.82 30.41 -7.63
C GLY A 660 -14.05 30.51 -6.74
N ARG A 661 -15.01 29.58 -6.88
CA ARG A 661 -16.13 29.44 -5.93
C ARG A 661 -15.62 28.95 -4.57
N GLN A 662 -14.59 28.11 -4.61
CA GLN A 662 -13.75 27.79 -3.46
C GLN A 662 -12.28 28.03 -3.82
N SER A 663 -11.49 28.56 -2.88
CA SER A 663 -10.04 28.56 -3.05
C SER A 663 -9.51 27.13 -2.95
N PRO A 664 -8.52 26.73 -3.78
CA PRO A 664 -7.81 25.47 -3.54
C PRO A 664 -7.19 25.51 -2.15
N SER A 665 -7.24 24.37 -1.47
CA SER A 665 -6.70 24.20 -0.11
C SER A 665 -5.88 22.93 0.07
N GLY A 666 -5.87 22.03 -0.92
CA GLY A 666 -5.10 20.79 -0.86
C GLY A 666 -3.59 21.04 -0.83
N ARG A 667 -2.87 20.09 -0.23
CA ARG A 667 -1.40 20.06 -0.12
C ARG A 667 -0.88 18.68 -0.50
N LEU A 668 0.24 18.61 -1.22
CA LEU A 668 0.80 17.33 -1.66
C LEU A 668 1.12 16.41 -0.46
N PRO A 669 0.55 15.20 -0.37
CA PRO A 669 0.83 14.25 0.71
C PRO A 669 2.07 13.37 0.42
N TYR A 670 2.89 13.79 -0.54
CA TYR A 670 4.14 13.15 -0.98
C TYR A 670 5.04 14.21 -1.63
N THR A 671 6.32 13.90 -1.79
CA THR A 671 7.28 14.77 -2.49
C THR A 671 7.20 14.55 -4.01
N VAL A 672 7.23 15.63 -4.80
CA VAL A 672 7.38 15.57 -6.26
C VAL A 672 8.79 16.02 -6.64
N ALA A 673 9.59 15.10 -7.15
CA ALA A 673 10.93 15.35 -7.64
C ALA A 673 10.98 16.13 -8.96
N LYS A 674 12.16 16.69 -9.28
CA LYS A 674 12.44 17.27 -10.60
C LYS A 674 12.64 16.19 -11.65
N THR A 675 13.34 15.12 -11.31
CA THR A 675 13.54 13.97 -12.20
C THR A 675 13.26 12.67 -11.46
N GLU A 676 12.99 11.59 -12.20
CA GLU A 676 12.85 10.28 -11.57
C GLU A 676 14.11 9.86 -10.80
N ALA A 677 15.30 10.22 -11.30
CA ALA A 677 16.57 9.86 -10.67
C ALA A 677 16.75 10.48 -9.27
N ASP A 678 16.10 11.60 -8.99
CA ASP A 678 16.20 12.28 -7.70
C ASP A 678 15.61 11.45 -6.54
N TYR A 679 14.73 10.49 -6.81
CA TYR A 679 14.25 9.53 -5.80
C TYR A 679 15.32 8.52 -5.38
N GLY A 680 16.42 8.38 -6.14
CA GLY A 680 17.51 7.46 -5.84
C GLY A 680 17.05 6.01 -5.73
N SER A 681 17.46 5.32 -4.67
CA SER A 681 17.09 3.91 -4.41
C SER A 681 15.59 3.70 -4.17
N LEU A 682 14.83 4.77 -3.87
CA LEU A 682 13.39 4.72 -3.62
C LEU A 682 12.55 4.80 -4.89
N LEU A 683 13.18 4.94 -6.06
CA LEU A 683 12.44 5.08 -7.32
C LEU A 683 11.72 3.78 -7.71
N ASN A 684 12.44 2.66 -7.71
CA ASN A 684 12.01 1.41 -8.32
C ASN A 684 11.77 0.33 -7.26
N PRO A 685 10.87 -0.64 -7.51
CA PRO A 685 10.77 -1.82 -6.66
C PRO A 685 12.06 -2.64 -6.70
N SER A 686 12.24 -3.51 -5.71
CA SER A 686 13.31 -4.50 -5.70
C SER A 686 12.94 -5.67 -6.61
N PHE A 687 13.92 -6.16 -7.36
CA PHE A 687 13.80 -7.33 -8.24
C PHE A 687 14.62 -8.49 -7.70
N ALA A 688 14.37 -9.69 -8.20
CA ALA A 688 15.19 -10.86 -7.87
C ALA A 688 16.64 -10.65 -8.34
N ASP A 689 17.60 -11.04 -7.50
CA ASP A 689 19.02 -11.07 -7.85
C ASP A 689 19.23 -12.14 -8.96
N PRO A 690 19.98 -11.85 -10.03
CA PRO A 690 20.37 -12.85 -11.03
C PRO A 690 20.97 -14.15 -10.45
N ASN A 691 21.61 -14.08 -9.28
CA ASN A 691 22.18 -15.23 -8.57
C ASN A 691 21.19 -15.94 -7.64
N ASN A 692 20.02 -15.35 -7.42
CA ASN A 692 18.97 -15.85 -6.54
C ASN A 692 17.59 -15.49 -7.10
N LEU A 693 17.28 -16.11 -8.24
CA LEU A 693 16.07 -15.81 -8.99
C LEU A 693 14.80 -16.08 -8.19
N LEU A 694 14.81 -17.06 -7.27
CA LEU A 694 13.61 -17.48 -6.53
C LEU A 694 13.27 -16.58 -5.34
N TYR A 695 14.24 -15.95 -4.66
CA TYR A 695 13.98 -15.21 -3.42
C TYR A 695 14.34 -13.73 -3.58
N SER A 696 13.35 -12.93 -4.00
CA SER A 696 13.52 -11.47 -4.05
C SER A 696 13.71 -10.90 -2.65
N GLN A 697 14.72 -10.04 -2.46
CA GLN A 697 14.99 -9.37 -1.20
C GLN A 697 14.88 -7.85 -1.42
N SER A 698 14.17 -7.17 -0.53
CA SER A 698 14.05 -5.71 -0.49
C SER A 698 14.57 -5.23 0.85
N ASP A 699 15.85 -4.84 0.89
CA ASP A 699 16.49 -4.35 2.11
C ASP A 699 16.22 -2.86 2.28
N PHE A 700 15.55 -2.48 3.36
CA PHE A 700 15.14 -1.11 3.68
C PHE A 700 16.29 -0.35 4.36
N THR A 701 17.43 -0.31 3.66
CA THR A 701 18.69 0.29 4.16
C THR A 701 18.59 1.80 4.38
N GLU A 702 17.60 2.45 3.77
CA GLU A 702 17.28 3.86 4.02
C GLU A 702 16.69 4.11 5.42
N GLY A 703 16.22 3.08 6.13
CA GLY A 703 15.55 3.20 7.40
C GLY A 703 14.40 4.21 7.38
N LEU A 704 14.49 5.27 8.20
CA LEU A 704 13.45 6.30 8.34
C LEU A 704 13.46 7.36 7.22
N TYR A 705 14.45 7.33 6.31
CA TYR A 705 14.65 8.36 5.29
C TYR A 705 13.90 8.03 3.99
N ILE A 706 12.57 7.93 4.08
CA ILE A 706 11.66 7.86 2.92
C ILE A 706 11.08 9.25 2.58
N ASP A 707 10.60 9.42 1.34
CA ASP A 707 9.99 10.66 0.83
C ASP A 707 10.80 11.93 1.20
N TYR A 708 10.17 12.98 1.74
CA TYR A 708 10.81 14.26 2.03
C TYR A 708 12.02 14.13 2.97
N LYS A 709 12.03 13.16 3.87
CA LYS A 709 13.17 12.91 4.77
C LYS A 709 14.40 12.48 3.97
N SER A 710 14.22 11.67 2.93
CA SER A 710 15.28 11.30 1.98
C SER A 710 15.84 12.50 1.22
N PHE A 711 14.95 13.37 0.74
CA PHE A 711 15.33 14.55 -0.03
C PHE A 711 16.16 15.51 0.82
N ILE A 712 15.73 15.77 2.07
CA ILE A 712 16.47 16.61 3.01
C ILE A 712 17.81 15.97 3.36
N GLN A 713 17.84 14.67 3.69
CA GLN A 713 19.08 13.97 4.07
C GLN A 713 20.14 14.03 2.95
N ARG A 714 19.71 13.86 1.69
CA ARG A 714 20.61 13.87 0.53
C ARG A 714 20.87 15.27 -0.03
N GLY A 715 20.24 16.31 0.49
CA GLY A 715 20.34 17.67 -0.03
C GLY A 715 19.80 17.84 -1.45
N VAL A 716 18.79 17.05 -1.83
CA VAL A 716 18.16 17.10 -3.16
C VAL A 716 16.92 17.98 -3.11
N ALA A 717 16.90 19.04 -3.92
CA ALA A 717 15.75 19.95 -3.99
C ALA A 717 14.61 19.32 -4.81
N PRO A 718 13.40 19.20 -4.25
CA PRO A 718 12.23 18.73 -4.98
C PRO A 718 11.77 19.78 -6.01
N ARG A 719 10.85 19.37 -6.90
CA ARG A 719 10.06 20.31 -7.71
C ARG A 719 8.95 20.91 -6.86
N PHE A 720 8.21 20.06 -6.15
CA PHE A 720 7.23 20.44 -5.15
C PHE A 720 7.46 19.61 -3.89
N ALA A 721 7.69 20.28 -2.78
CA ALA A 721 7.98 19.61 -1.51
C ALA A 721 6.73 18.95 -0.92
N PHE A 722 6.92 17.99 -0.02
CA PHE A 722 5.85 17.46 0.82
C PHE A 722 5.12 18.60 1.56
N GLY A 723 3.79 18.54 1.57
CA GLY A 723 2.93 19.57 2.14
C GLY A 723 2.78 20.84 1.29
N PHE A 724 3.34 20.91 0.08
CA PHE A 724 3.21 22.09 -0.79
C PHE A 724 1.86 22.15 -1.51
N GLY A 725 1.30 23.36 -1.63
CA GLY A 725 0.11 23.68 -2.43
C GLY A 725 -0.22 25.16 -2.30
N LEU A 726 -0.72 25.76 -3.38
CA LEU A 726 -1.09 27.18 -3.44
C LEU A 726 -2.57 27.36 -3.08
N THR A 727 -2.89 28.55 -2.58
CA THR A 727 -4.26 29.04 -2.45
C THR A 727 -4.44 30.29 -3.33
N TYR A 728 -5.66 30.82 -3.45
CA TYR A 728 -5.91 32.12 -4.11
C TYR A 728 -5.63 33.33 -3.21
N THR A 729 -5.19 33.10 -1.98
CA THR A 729 -4.82 34.15 -1.03
C THR A 729 -3.42 33.89 -0.47
N THR A 730 -3.00 34.74 0.46
CA THR A 730 -1.76 34.57 1.22
C THR A 730 -2.05 34.61 2.70
N PHE A 731 -1.18 33.97 3.49
CA PHE A 731 -1.30 33.91 4.92
C PHE A 731 -0.04 34.44 5.60
N THR A 732 -0.22 35.13 6.73
CA THR A 732 0.86 35.57 7.61
C THR A 732 0.81 34.78 8.91
N TYR A 733 1.97 34.31 9.36
CA TYR A 733 2.13 33.55 10.59
C TYR A 733 2.78 34.46 11.64
N SER A 734 2.28 34.41 12.86
CA SER A 734 2.76 35.25 13.97
C SER A 734 2.53 34.58 15.31
N SER A 735 3.14 35.12 16.37
CA SER A 735 2.86 34.73 17.76
C SER A 735 3.01 33.22 18.02
N LEU A 736 4.09 32.62 17.52
CA LEU A 736 4.41 31.23 17.84
C LEU A 736 4.70 31.11 19.34
N THR A 737 4.00 30.20 20.00
CA THR A 737 4.18 29.89 21.42
C THR A 737 4.35 28.39 21.59
N THR A 738 5.18 28.02 22.56
CA THR A 738 5.48 26.63 22.91
C THR A 738 5.38 26.48 24.41
N SER A 739 4.67 25.46 24.88
CA SER A 739 4.52 25.21 26.32
C SER A 739 4.58 23.70 26.61
N ILE A 740 5.15 23.35 27.76
CA ILE A 740 5.00 22.02 28.34
C ILE A 740 3.65 21.98 29.05
N SER A 741 2.87 20.93 28.82
CA SER A 741 1.57 20.76 29.46
C SER A 741 1.74 20.68 30.99
N SER A 742 0.90 21.39 31.73
CA SER A 742 0.95 21.37 33.19
C SER A 742 0.79 19.94 33.73
N GLY A 743 1.73 19.48 34.56
CA GLY A 743 1.72 18.14 35.12
C GLY A 743 2.13 17.02 34.15
N ALA A 744 2.63 17.35 32.95
CA ALA A 744 3.15 16.35 32.01
C ALA A 744 4.27 15.54 32.66
N ASN A 745 4.17 14.21 32.58
CA ASN A 745 5.26 13.34 32.99
C ASN A 745 6.37 13.36 31.94
N THR A 746 7.48 14.01 32.22
CA THR A 746 8.64 14.10 31.30
C THR A 746 9.69 13.01 31.54
N SER A 747 9.37 11.98 32.33
CA SER A 747 10.27 10.84 32.49
C SER A 747 10.59 10.21 31.12
N PRO A 748 11.84 9.79 30.88
CA PRO A 748 12.24 9.20 29.59
C PRO A 748 11.42 7.97 29.22
N LEU A 749 11.09 7.13 30.20
CA LEU A 749 10.30 5.92 30.00
C LEU A 749 8.82 6.14 30.30
N PRO A 750 7.91 5.53 29.51
CA PRO A 750 6.49 5.44 29.82
C PRO A 750 6.23 4.90 31.24
N PRO A 751 5.36 5.54 32.04
CA PRO A 751 5.03 5.08 33.40
C PRO A 751 4.27 3.74 33.43
N ASP A 752 3.53 3.43 32.38
CA ASP A 752 2.67 2.25 32.21
C ASP A 752 3.34 1.13 31.39
N ARG A 753 4.67 1.17 31.24
CA ARG A 753 5.43 0.15 30.52
C ARG A 753 5.05 -1.27 30.99
N VAL A 754 4.91 -2.18 30.03
CA VAL A 754 4.59 -3.59 30.27
C VAL A 754 5.76 -4.49 29.85
N SER A 755 5.78 -5.73 30.35
CA SER A 755 6.73 -6.74 29.87
C SER A 755 6.50 -7.01 28.37
N PRO A 756 7.54 -7.35 27.57
CA PRO A 756 7.39 -7.72 26.16
C PRO A 756 6.45 -8.90 25.87
N THR A 757 6.04 -9.64 26.89
CA THR A 757 5.10 -10.78 26.81
C THR A 757 3.70 -10.45 27.31
N THR A 758 3.50 -9.25 27.87
CA THR A 758 2.22 -8.80 28.39
C THR A 758 1.55 -7.97 27.30
N PRO A 759 0.37 -8.38 26.82
CA PRO A 759 -0.40 -7.55 25.89
C PRO A 759 -0.65 -6.16 26.48
N ALA A 760 -0.32 -5.14 25.70
CA ALA A 760 -0.65 -3.75 26.00
C ALA A 760 -2.14 -3.48 25.69
N PRO A 761 -2.66 -2.30 26.06
CA PRO A 761 -3.91 -1.80 25.52
C PRO A 761 -3.86 -1.64 23.98
N GLN A 762 -5.03 -1.50 23.36
CA GLN A 762 -5.20 -1.30 21.94
C GLN A 762 -4.59 0.04 21.49
N GLY A 763 -3.68 -0.07 20.53
CA GLY A 763 -2.81 1.04 20.15
C GLY A 763 -1.59 1.18 21.05
N GLY A 764 -1.28 0.20 21.90
CA GLY A 764 -0.13 0.22 22.79
C GLY A 764 -0.35 1.01 24.07
N LEU A 765 0.74 1.38 24.74
CA LEU A 765 0.69 2.02 26.06
C LEU A 765 -0.13 3.32 26.05
N ALA A 766 -1.03 3.48 27.02
CA ALA A 766 -1.91 4.65 27.13
C ALA A 766 -1.11 5.94 27.25
N SER A 767 0.00 5.93 27.99
CA SER A 767 0.83 7.12 28.21
C SER A 767 1.59 7.61 26.97
N LEU A 768 1.62 6.83 25.87
CA LEU A 768 2.16 7.29 24.58
C LEU A 768 1.33 8.42 23.98
N TYR A 769 0.06 8.51 24.38
CA TYR A 769 -0.91 9.48 23.87
C TYR A 769 -1.10 10.70 24.78
N ASP A 770 -0.44 10.72 25.94
CA ASP A 770 -0.42 11.88 26.84
C ASP A 770 0.15 13.11 26.11
N ILE A 771 -0.49 14.26 26.25
CA ILE A 771 0.00 15.51 25.66
C ILE A 771 1.11 16.08 26.54
N ILE A 772 2.35 16.03 26.04
CA ILE A 772 3.53 16.51 26.76
C ILE A 772 3.75 18.00 26.53
N ALA A 773 3.52 18.46 25.30
CA ALA A 773 3.71 19.85 24.93
C ALA A 773 2.61 20.32 23.98
N THR A 774 2.40 21.63 23.91
CA THR A 774 1.51 22.27 22.95
C THR A 774 2.25 23.38 22.23
N VAL A 775 2.13 23.40 20.91
CA VAL A 775 2.61 24.49 20.05
C VAL A 775 1.39 25.22 19.50
N SER A 776 1.36 26.54 19.57
CA SER A 776 0.30 27.35 18.97
C SER A 776 0.89 28.47 18.14
N VAL A 777 0.24 28.81 17.03
CA VAL A 777 0.60 29.91 16.14
C VAL A 777 -0.66 30.67 15.73
N THR A 778 -0.57 31.99 15.56
CA THR A 778 -1.66 32.78 14.99
C THR A 778 -1.43 32.95 13.49
N ILE A 779 -2.43 32.59 12.70
CA ILE A 779 -2.39 32.73 11.24
C ILE A 779 -3.50 33.67 10.81
N ALA A 780 -3.15 34.66 10.00
CA ALA A 780 -4.10 35.60 9.42
C ALA A 780 -4.15 35.47 7.90
N ASN A 781 -5.36 35.54 7.34
CA ASN A 781 -5.53 35.68 5.90
C ASN A 781 -5.19 37.12 5.50
N SER A 782 -4.01 37.30 4.90
CA SER A 782 -3.47 38.61 4.52
C SER A 782 -3.84 39.04 3.10
N GLY A 783 -4.60 38.23 2.36
CA GLY A 783 -5.08 38.56 1.03
C GLY A 783 -6.57 38.94 1.01
N THR A 784 -7.21 38.74 -0.15
CA THR A 784 -8.55 39.27 -0.44
C THR A 784 -9.62 38.21 -0.68
N VAL A 785 -9.26 36.93 -0.65
CA VAL A 785 -10.17 35.81 -0.93
C VAL A 785 -10.19 34.88 0.29
N ALA A 786 -11.37 34.36 0.64
CA ALA A 786 -11.50 33.35 1.68
C ALA A 786 -10.83 32.03 1.24
N ALA A 787 -10.02 31.45 2.12
CA ALA A 787 -9.35 30.19 1.82
C ALA A 787 -9.05 29.43 3.11
N ALA A 788 -9.00 28.11 3.01
CA ALA A 788 -8.52 27.26 4.08
C ALA A 788 -7.00 27.13 4.02
N GLU A 789 -6.33 27.39 5.14
CA GLU A 789 -4.90 27.18 5.31
C GLU A 789 -4.65 25.85 6.02
N VAL A 790 -3.66 25.10 5.54
CA VAL A 790 -3.14 23.90 6.20
C VAL A 790 -1.80 24.26 6.83
N ALA A 791 -1.82 24.53 8.12
CA ALA A 791 -0.61 24.81 8.88
C ALA A 791 0.04 23.50 9.32
N GLN A 792 1.35 23.38 9.12
CA GLN A 792 2.10 22.13 9.35
C GLN A 792 3.18 22.36 10.40
N LEU A 793 3.26 21.47 11.38
CA LEU A 793 4.26 21.46 12.45
C LEU A 793 5.26 20.32 12.23
N TYR A 794 6.52 20.70 12.13
CA TYR A 794 7.66 19.79 12.06
C TYR A 794 8.53 19.93 13.30
N ILE A 795 8.96 18.79 13.85
CA ILE A 795 9.82 18.73 15.02
C ILE A 795 11.18 18.15 14.62
N ASN A 796 12.24 18.81 15.08
CA ASN A 796 13.58 18.24 15.14
C ASN A 796 13.76 17.59 16.51
N ILE A 797 13.66 16.26 16.56
CA ILE A 797 13.74 15.47 17.79
C ILE A 797 15.22 15.23 18.13
N PRO A 798 15.69 15.57 19.35
CA PRO A 798 17.07 15.30 19.78
C PRO A 798 17.44 13.83 19.58
N ASN A 799 18.67 13.56 19.15
CA ASN A 799 19.22 12.20 18.94
C ASN A 799 18.52 11.35 17.86
N SER A 800 17.48 11.86 17.19
CA SER A 800 16.73 11.07 16.20
C SER A 800 17.51 10.81 14.91
N GLY A 801 18.42 11.69 14.53
CA GLY A 801 19.05 11.73 13.21
C GLY A 801 18.15 12.31 12.12
N LEU A 802 16.88 12.59 12.41
CA LEU A 802 15.94 13.19 11.46
C LEU A 802 16.00 14.73 11.55
N PRO A 803 16.18 15.44 10.42
CA PRO A 803 16.22 16.90 10.42
C PRO A 803 14.85 17.50 10.75
N LYS A 804 13.78 16.99 10.13
CA LYS A 804 12.38 17.39 10.35
C LYS A 804 11.49 16.16 10.31
N ALA A 805 10.55 16.06 11.24
CA ALA A 805 9.48 15.06 11.21
C ALA A 805 8.13 15.76 11.43
N LEU A 806 7.15 15.49 10.56
CA LEU A 806 5.79 16.00 10.75
C LEU A 806 5.22 15.44 12.07
N ARG A 807 4.69 16.33 12.92
CA ARG A 807 4.06 16.00 14.22
C ARG A 807 2.80 16.80 14.51
N GLY A 808 2.35 17.61 13.57
CA GLY A 808 1.10 18.34 13.69
C GLY A 808 0.66 18.90 12.35
N PHE A 809 -0.66 18.95 12.16
CA PHE A 809 -1.27 19.80 11.17
C PHE A 809 -2.66 20.20 11.65
N ASP A 810 -3.11 21.36 11.20
CA ASP A 810 -4.45 21.86 11.44
C ASP A 810 -4.91 22.66 10.20
N LYS A 811 -6.19 22.54 9.89
CA LYS A 811 -6.80 23.11 8.69
C LYS A 811 -8.00 23.95 9.09
N GLN A 812 -7.95 25.24 8.80
CA GLN A 812 -9.05 26.15 9.11
C GLN A 812 -9.33 27.08 7.93
N LEU A 813 -10.61 27.34 7.65
CA LEU A 813 -11.07 28.38 6.74
C LEU A 813 -10.90 29.76 7.40
N LEU A 814 -10.30 30.71 6.69
CA LEU A 814 -10.18 32.11 7.12
C LEU A 814 -10.75 33.07 6.07
N GLN A 815 -11.60 33.98 6.52
CA GLN A 815 -12.07 35.14 5.74
C GLN A 815 -10.94 36.17 5.55
N PRO A 816 -10.99 37.02 4.52
CA PRO A 816 -10.01 38.09 4.34
C PRO A 816 -9.87 38.97 5.60
N GLY A 817 -8.64 39.14 6.09
CA GLY A 817 -8.33 39.89 7.32
C GLY A 817 -8.62 39.15 8.64
N GLU A 818 -9.25 37.97 8.60
CA GLU A 818 -9.47 37.15 9.79
C GLU A 818 -8.15 36.50 10.26
N ALA A 819 -7.98 36.41 11.57
CA ALA A 819 -6.88 35.69 12.21
C ALA A 819 -7.41 34.64 13.16
N LYS A 820 -6.83 33.43 13.13
CA LYS A 820 -7.17 32.31 14.01
C LYS A 820 -5.92 31.71 14.63
N VAL A 821 -6.10 31.08 15.79
CA VAL A 821 -5.05 30.31 16.46
C VAL A 821 -5.12 28.87 15.97
N PHE A 822 -3.99 28.37 15.48
CA PHE A 822 -3.76 26.99 15.11
C PHE A 822 -2.98 26.33 16.24
N THR A 823 -3.44 25.16 16.71
CA THR A 823 -2.89 24.50 17.90
C THR A 823 -2.52 23.06 17.59
N PHE A 824 -1.32 22.67 18.01
CA PHE A 824 -0.74 21.36 17.78
C PHE A 824 -0.37 20.72 19.13
N PRO A 825 -1.25 19.86 19.68
CA PRO A 825 -0.91 19.07 20.84
C PRO A 825 0.09 17.98 20.43
N LEU A 826 1.22 17.90 21.14
CA LEU A 826 2.28 16.92 20.91
C LEU A 826 2.19 15.81 21.96
N ARG A 827 1.87 14.61 21.49
CA ARG A 827 1.79 13.40 22.32
C ARG A 827 3.19 12.97 22.77
N ARG A 828 3.31 12.14 23.81
CA ARG A 828 4.59 11.53 24.21
C ARG A 828 5.27 10.83 23.03
N ARG A 829 4.52 10.03 22.27
CA ARG A 829 5.04 9.31 21.09
C ARG A 829 5.59 10.26 20.03
N ASP A 830 4.97 11.42 19.83
CA ASP A 830 5.39 12.43 18.86
C ASP A 830 6.81 12.95 19.14
N LEU A 831 7.22 12.91 20.41
CA LEU A 831 8.50 13.42 20.91
C LEU A 831 9.50 12.32 21.30
N SER A 832 9.14 11.05 21.07
CA SER A 832 9.93 9.88 21.46
C SER A 832 10.67 9.24 20.29
N ILE A 833 11.67 8.43 20.62
CA ILE A 833 12.42 7.55 19.71
C ILE A 833 12.24 6.11 20.19
N TRP A 834 12.19 5.16 19.27
CA TRP A 834 12.20 3.75 19.64
C TRP A 834 13.62 3.29 19.99
N ASP A 835 13.83 2.86 21.23
CA ASP A 835 15.09 2.26 21.69
C ASP A 835 15.05 0.75 21.46
N THR A 836 15.82 0.28 20.49
CA THR A 836 15.86 -1.14 20.10
C THR A 836 16.49 -2.05 21.15
N ARG A 837 17.27 -1.52 22.10
CA ARG A 837 17.86 -2.32 23.19
C ARG A 837 16.88 -2.49 24.34
N GLN A 838 16.19 -1.41 24.70
CA GLN A 838 15.19 -1.41 25.76
C GLN A 838 13.83 -1.95 25.29
N GLN A 839 13.62 -2.04 23.97
CA GLN A 839 12.35 -2.42 23.34
C GLN A 839 11.19 -1.55 23.85
N GLN A 840 11.42 -0.22 23.89
CA GLN A 840 10.48 0.77 24.40
C GLN A 840 10.63 2.12 23.68
N TRP A 841 9.55 2.90 23.67
CA TRP A 841 9.60 4.31 23.32
C TRP A 841 10.28 5.12 24.42
N VAL A 842 11.23 5.97 24.05
CA VAL A 842 11.98 6.82 24.97
C VAL A 842 11.75 8.29 24.60
N LEU A 843 11.15 9.04 25.52
CA LEU A 843 11.04 10.48 25.43
C LEU A 843 12.45 11.09 25.54
N GLN A 844 12.80 11.95 24.60
CA GLN A 844 14.15 12.51 24.53
C GLN A 844 14.30 13.71 25.47
N ALA A 845 15.32 13.70 26.32
CA ALA A 845 15.70 14.90 27.05
C ALA A 845 16.48 15.86 26.12
N GLY A 846 16.22 17.16 26.23
CA GLY A 846 16.96 18.19 25.51
C GLY A 846 16.08 19.16 24.72
N ARG A 847 16.73 19.85 23.78
CA ARG A 847 16.13 20.94 23.00
C ARG A 847 15.58 20.44 21.67
N TYR A 848 14.26 20.45 21.54
CA TYR A 848 13.54 20.15 20.31
C TYR A 848 13.43 21.41 19.45
N GLY A 849 13.80 21.32 18.18
CA GLY A 849 13.52 22.38 17.21
C GLY A 849 12.05 22.32 16.77
N VAL A 850 11.36 23.46 16.82
CA VAL A 850 9.97 23.60 16.38
C VAL A 850 9.94 24.44 15.12
N VAL A 851 9.33 23.91 14.06
CA VAL A 851 9.17 24.60 12.77
C VAL A 851 7.70 24.53 12.36
N VAL A 852 7.08 25.69 12.14
CA VAL A 852 5.71 25.79 11.63
C VAL A 852 5.73 26.49 10.27
N GLY A 853 5.01 25.94 9.31
CA GLY A 853 5.05 26.39 7.93
C GLY A 853 3.88 25.92 7.07
N GLY A 854 3.82 26.42 5.84
CA GLY A 854 2.82 26.01 4.84
C GLY A 854 3.22 24.77 4.02
N SER A 855 4.46 24.29 4.19
CA SER A 855 5.03 23.04 3.67
C SER A 855 6.33 22.71 4.42
N VAL A 856 6.96 21.57 4.12
CA VAL A 856 8.25 21.22 4.76
C VAL A 856 9.40 22.18 4.42
N GLU A 857 9.36 22.84 3.25
CA GLU A 857 10.36 23.84 2.84
C GLU A 857 9.94 25.29 3.13
N ASP A 858 8.64 25.56 3.23
CA ASP A 858 8.10 26.90 3.51
C ASP A 858 7.98 27.16 5.01
N VAL A 859 9.12 27.44 5.64
CA VAL A 859 9.21 27.77 7.08
C VAL A 859 8.74 29.20 7.34
N ARG A 860 7.73 29.35 8.20
CA ARG A 860 7.11 30.66 8.51
C ARG A 860 7.32 31.10 9.95
N ALA A 861 7.48 30.15 10.88
CA ALA A 861 7.80 30.41 12.27
C ALA A 861 8.69 29.30 12.83
N GLU A 862 9.61 29.69 13.72
CA GLU A 862 10.53 28.77 14.39
C GLU A 862 10.51 29.02 15.90
N GLY A 863 10.68 27.95 16.67
CA GLY A 863 10.69 27.98 18.12
C GLY A 863 11.40 26.77 18.69
N THR A 864 11.29 26.57 19.99
CA THR A 864 11.95 25.44 20.66
C THR A 864 11.13 24.96 21.85
N ILE A 865 11.13 23.64 22.06
CA ILE A 865 10.65 23.04 23.32
C ILE A 865 11.87 22.44 24.03
N THR A 866 11.95 22.58 25.35
CA THR A 866 12.99 21.92 26.16
C THR A 866 12.31 20.98 27.15
N ILE A 867 12.70 19.70 27.11
CA ILE A 867 12.21 18.63 28.00
C ILE A 867 13.37 18.14 28.86
#